data_AF-A0A3D2P7L8-F1
#
_entry.id   AF-A0A3D2P7L8-F1
#
_cell.length_a   1.000
_cell.length_b   1.000
_cell.length_c   1.000
_cell.angle_alpha   90.00
_cell.angle_beta   90.00
_cell.angle_gamma   90.00
#
_symmetry.space_group_name_H-M   'P 1'
#
loop_
_entity.id
_entity.type
_entity.pdbx_description
1 polymer ?
#
loop_
_entity_poly.entity_id
_entity_poly.type
_entity_poly.pdbx_seq_one_letter_code
_entity_poly.pdbx_strand_id
1 'polypeptide(L)'
;MKTGVVYPSIYSYLYTGKMKKILPIFYLIGIIIFTANTFLFAWPTATQWIPMYMPFSGQKVPAFDAVQTPADSRDIVGSSSTYPCAYLLVEGTTMYLRLRLNDNAWKGTSQGLDQYNWGIYVDTDTNANNYEFMLSIDGSASKAEDEIIQLRQNTTKGTIGEPSDPADTVLSTMTAVGNFQYSVADSSSDGTNADYFLDFLYPYDTFIQKTGVTDNTPIRLFFGVGTVNAFNEASGDVVGGTVTTSVKLWDGFSRYITPKGPEISTGTVKYVNDLAGSGDMTEMLAGATAYIRVDDSDQNSNSASSQTVTVTLTAVGGGDIEISTLTEISVSTYIFTGYIRTVSSSGYTTYNGIFQVSPGSTITVTYTDAVDGSQTQPLLNQSRTDTLKILNNPPDSFSLYTPTGSVVVYELTPNFDWGDSTDLDGHTVNYELRYSTASDFSVYSYQTGLTSSTYIFDTTPLTNYTTYYWRVKAYDNYTPSPGTTWATNPSTGVFITSNTLPSAFNLISPTNASVVTTSRPTFDWGDSSDPDPGDYVRYEIRYSSASNFSVYTSSMNLSTSTYICQVDLLSDSTYYWKVYAYDTNSATTTSTQTNWEFYVRFAQTAILDGSLGAPTYENVYYVPASSTTVQTAIFTVDSAISTDTITAITLSTASPVSLSSNLAADGIKIWLDTGTANYQWDSADGLASAGATLNIWTTSATFSSLSLATSTETTKTYIITVDIAAGASDGAKIALYVSTVTCTNASALSDSIDATIVIDTAPPTVVFTPGTPLVESYSQIVTSGTSDFGAGSPAHATPYHIQRSTSNDFVTVSDSGWISTGTVWSSLDANTTYWFRIQARDALGNTSVWSSTT
;
A
#
# COMPACT_ATOMS: atom_id res chain seq x y z
N MET A 1 -17.51 70.92 -24.08
CA MET A 1 -18.53 70.50 -25.07
C MET A 1 -18.40 68.99 -25.18
N LYS A 2 -19.16 68.19 -24.41
CA LYS A 2 -20.41 67.50 -24.84
C LYS A 2 -20.29 67.04 -26.30
N THR A 3 -20.20 65.75 -26.65
CA THR A 3 -21.09 64.64 -26.26
C THR A 3 -20.42 63.28 -26.43
N GLY A 4 -20.47 62.43 -25.40
CA GLY A 4 -20.26 60.98 -25.51
C GLY A 4 -21.62 60.28 -25.68
N VAL A 5 -21.67 59.26 -26.53
CA VAL A 5 -22.81 58.36 -26.69
C VAL A 5 -22.32 56.95 -26.39
N VAL A 6 -22.86 56.41 -25.30
CA VAL A 6 -22.72 55.02 -24.86
C VAL A 6 -23.93 54.25 -25.39
N TYR A 7 -23.70 53.15 -26.09
CA TYR A 7 -24.74 52.17 -26.45
C TYR A 7 -24.98 51.24 -25.25
N PRO A 8 -26.23 51.02 -24.79
CA PRO A 8 -26.52 49.94 -23.87
C PRO A 8 -26.97 48.67 -24.61
N SER A 9 -26.35 47.58 -24.18
CA SER A 9 -26.68 46.17 -24.39
C SER A 9 -28.15 45.81 -24.12
N ILE A 10 -28.73 44.94 -24.94
CA ILE A 10 -30.03 44.31 -24.69
C ILE A 10 -29.80 42.82 -24.40
N TYR A 11 -30.14 42.40 -23.17
CA TYR A 11 -30.46 41.01 -22.83
C TYR A 11 -31.71 40.98 -21.94
N SER A 12 -32.61 40.05 -22.27
CA SER A 12 -33.65 39.43 -21.45
C SER A 12 -34.90 40.25 -21.06
N TYR A 13 -36.11 39.81 -21.46
CA TYR A 13 -36.93 38.86 -20.69
C TYR A 13 -38.35 38.65 -21.27
N LEU A 14 -38.77 37.38 -21.27
CA LEU A 14 -40.11 36.80 -21.02
C LEU A 14 -41.34 37.10 -21.92
N TYR A 15 -41.73 36.03 -22.61
CA TYR A 15 -43.09 35.47 -22.74
C TYR A 15 -44.14 36.00 -21.75
N THR A 16 -45.27 36.50 -22.27
CA THR A 16 -46.63 36.08 -21.88
C THR A 16 -47.63 36.46 -22.99
N GLY A 17 -48.43 35.49 -23.42
CA GLY A 17 -49.39 35.66 -24.51
C GLY A 17 -50.72 36.29 -24.08
N LYS A 18 -51.47 36.81 -25.07
CA LYS A 18 -52.87 36.41 -25.34
C LYS A 18 -53.40 37.08 -26.60
N MET A 19 -54.11 36.26 -27.37
CA MET A 19 -54.80 36.50 -28.63
C MET A 19 -55.72 37.73 -28.65
N LYS A 20 -55.85 38.38 -29.81
CA LYS A 20 -57.10 38.38 -30.61
C LYS A 20 -56.94 39.04 -31.98
N LYS A 21 -57.42 38.29 -32.99
CA LYS A 21 -57.60 38.60 -34.42
C LYS A 21 -58.41 39.89 -34.63
N ILE A 22 -57.99 40.74 -35.59
CA ILE A 22 -58.83 41.30 -36.69
C ILE A 22 -57.90 41.59 -37.89
N LEU A 23 -58.18 40.94 -39.01
CA LEU A 23 -57.82 41.33 -40.40
C LEU A 23 -59.19 41.67 -41.07
N PRO A 24 -59.34 42.36 -42.25
CA PRO A 24 -58.43 42.28 -43.41
C PRO A 24 -58.48 43.45 -44.48
N ILE A 25 -57.79 43.25 -45.63
CA ILE A 25 -58.02 43.75 -47.04
C ILE A 25 -57.56 45.19 -47.39
N PHE A 26 -56.91 45.56 -48.52
CA PHE A 26 -56.10 44.96 -49.62
C PHE A 26 -55.59 46.08 -50.58
N TYR A 27 -54.61 45.74 -51.46
CA TYR A 27 -54.05 46.43 -52.68
C TYR A 27 -53.04 47.56 -52.43
N LEU A 28 -51.72 47.43 -52.65
CA LEU A 28 -50.85 46.77 -53.66
C LEU A 28 -50.97 47.35 -55.09
N ILE A 29 -50.08 48.31 -55.41
CA ILE A 29 -49.56 48.55 -56.76
C ILE A 29 -48.06 48.31 -56.68
N GLY A 30 -47.59 47.29 -57.40
CA GLY A 30 -46.19 46.89 -57.47
C GLY A 30 -45.40 47.77 -58.43
N ILE A 31 -44.27 48.29 -57.95
CA ILE A 31 -43.11 48.62 -58.78
C ILE A 31 -42.06 47.57 -58.42
N ILE A 32 -41.86 46.62 -59.33
CA ILE A 32 -40.74 45.68 -59.27
C ILE A 32 -39.51 46.46 -59.76
N ILE A 33 -38.70 46.95 -58.82
CA ILE A 33 -37.31 47.30 -59.10
C ILE A 33 -36.54 45.99 -58.98
N PHE A 34 -36.11 45.43 -60.11
CA PHE A 34 -35.01 44.46 -60.12
C PHE A 34 -33.76 45.22 -59.67
N THR A 35 -33.46 45.23 -58.37
CA THR A 35 -32.09 45.46 -57.93
C THR A 35 -31.33 44.17 -58.20
N ALA A 36 -30.60 44.13 -59.32
CA ALA A 36 -29.52 43.17 -59.47
C ALA A 36 -28.59 43.37 -58.28
N ASN A 37 -28.61 42.45 -57.33
CA ASN A 37 -27.52 42.31 -56.36
C ASN A 37 -26.31 41.83 -57.17
N THR A 38 -25.61 42.75 -57.82
CA THR A 38 -24.22 42.49 -58.20
C THR A 38 -23.46 42.37 -56.89
N PHE A 39 -23.11 41.15 -56.50
CA PHE A 39 -22.04 40.96 -55.53
C PHE A 39 -20.81 41.65 -56.11
N LEU A 40 -20.47 42.83 -55.57
CA LEU A 40 -19.18 43.46 -55.82
C LEU A 40 -18.15 42.56 -55.18
N PHE A 41 -17.46 41.80 -56.02
CA PHE A 41 -16.29 41.03 -55.63
C PHE A 41 -15.22 42.01 -55.13
N ALA A 42 -14.79 41.84 -53.87
CA ALA A 42 -13.76 42.68 -53.28
C ALA A 42 -12.39 42.05 -53.58
N TRP A 43 -11.54 42.78 -54.29
CA TRP A 43 -10.17 42.36 -54.54
C TRP A 43 -9.30 42.44 -53.28
N PRO A 44 -8.21 41.66 -53.20
CA PRO A 44 -7.36 41.65 -52.01
C PRO A 44 -6.74 43.02 -51.73
N THR A 45 -6.70 43.39 -50.45
CA THR A 45 -5.99 44.58 -49.97
C THR A 45 -4.48 44.41 -50.11
N ALA A 46 -3.74 45.53 -50.14
CA ALA A 46 -2.28 45.51 -50.32
C ALA A 46 -1.53 44.62 -49.30
N THR A 47 -2.05 44.48 -48.07
CA THR A 47 -1.44 43.69 -46.99
C THR A 47 -1.75 42.19 -47.04
N GLN A 48 -2.70 41.75 -47.89
CA GLN A 48 -3.07 40.33 -48.03
C GLN A 48 -2.20 39.60 -49.05
N TRP A 49 -1.55 40.30 -49.98
CA TRP A 49 -0.73 39.69 -51.01
C TRP A 49 0.52 39.05 -50.42
N ILE A 50 0.77 37.78 -50.77
CA ILE A 50 2.00 37.08 -50.36
C ILE A 50 3.06 37.32 -51.44
N PRO A 51 4.16 38.01 -51.12
CA PRO A 51 5.22 38.26 -52.10
C PRO A 51 5.97 36.98 -52.44
N MET A 52 6.27 36.80 -53.73
CA MET A 52 7.08 35.67 -54.20
C MET A 52 8.56 35.97 -54.02
N TYR A 53 9.31 34.95 -53.61
CA TYR A 53 10.76 35.02 -53.41
C TYR A 53 11.46 34.00 -54.28
N MET A 54 12.70 34.30 -54.66
CA MET A 54 13.54 33.42 -55.45
C MET A 54 14.91 33.22 -54.78
N PRO A 55 15.62 32.11 -55.08
CA PRO A 55 17.00 31.94 -54.67
C PRO A 55 17.92 32.81 -55.56
N PHE A 56 18.67 33.73 -54.95
CA PHE A 56 19.67 34.52 -55.67
C PHE A 56 20.97 34.62 -54.87
N SER A 57 22.09 34.20 -55.45
CA SER A 57 23.41 34.20 -54.80
C SER A 57 23.42 33.54 -53.40
N GLY A 58 22.61 32.49 -53.22
CA GLY A 58 22.46 31.77 -51.95
C GLY A 58 21.57 32.46 -50.90
N GLN A 59 20.92 33.56 -51.25
CA GLN A 59 20.03 34.32 -50.37
C GLN A 59 18.57 34.26 -50.84
N LYS A 60 17.65 34.52 -49.91
CA LYS A 60 16.23 34.79 -50.19
C LYS A 60 16.09 36.25 -50.58
N VAL A 61 15.64 36.52 -51.81
CA VAL A 61 15.34 37.86 -52.32
C VAL A 61 13.94 37.89 -52.91
N PRO A 62 13.23 39.03 -52.90
CA PRO A 62 12.00 39.19 -53.67
C PRO A 62 12.23 38.74 -55.11
N ALA A 63 11.30 37.99 -55.69
CA ALA A 63 11.37 37.64 -57.11
C ALA A 63 11.46 38.94 -57.92
N PHE A 64 12.41 39.02 -58.82
CA PHE A 64 12.69 40.22 -59.61
C PHE A 64 13.27 39.81 -60.95
N ASP A 65 13.09 40.66 -61.95
CA ASP A 65 13.79 40.51 -63.21
C ASP A 65 15.08 41.33 -63.21
N ALA A 66 16.21 40.67 -63.48
CA ALA A 66 17.50 41.34 -63.66
C ALA A 66 17.62 42.02 -65.03
N VAL A 67 16.76 41.65 -65.99
CA VAL A 67 16.75 42.15 -67.37
C VAL A 67 15.51 43.04 -67.58
N GLN A 68 15.67 44.35 -67.48
CA GLN A 68 14.57 45.32 -67.61
C GLN A 68 14.26 45.68 -69.07
N THR A 69 13.91 44.70 -69.90
CA THR A 69 13.57 44.94 -71.31
C THR A 69 12.53 43.95 -71.81
N PRO A 70 11.52 44.38 -72.60
CA PRO A 70 11.35 45.72 -73.19
C PRO A 70 10.51 46.66 -72.32
N ALA A 71 10.87 47.94 -72.18
CA ALA A 71 10.22 48.93 -71.30
C ALA A 71 8.78 49.34 -71.70
N ASP A 72 7.88 48.36 -71.78
CA ASP A 72 6.45 48.45 -72.02
C ASP A 72 5.71 47.44 -71.12
N SER A 73 4.44 47.15 -71.38
CA SER A 73 3.61 46.27 -70.55
C SER A 73 4.09 44.81 -70.52
N ARG A 74 5.06 44.43 -71.35
CA ARG A 74 5.65 43.09 -71.32
C ARG A 74 6.70 42.94 -70.22
N ASP A 75 7.39 44.01 -69.84
CA ASP A 75 8.48 43.98 -68.88
C ASP A 75 7.94 43.82 -67.45
N ILE A 76 8.22 42.64 -66.87
CA ILE A 76 7.90 42.27 -65.50
C ILE A 76 8.98 42.84 -64.59
N VAL A 77 8.63 43.89 -63.87
CA VAL A 77 9.60 44.67 -63.09
C VAL A 77 9.56 44.34 -61.60
N GLY A 78 10.69 44.57 -60.93
CA GLY A 78 10.86 44.37 -59.50
C GLY A 78 12.26 44.77 -59.04
N SER A 79 12.56 44.54 -57.77
CA SER A 79 13.89 44.75 -57.21
C SER A 79 14.25 43.68 -56.19
N SER A 80 15.51 43.25 -56.22
CA SER A 80 16.06 42.23 -55.31
C SER A 80 16.11 42.65 -53.83
N SER A 81 15.72 43.88 -53.50
CA SER A 81 15.76 44.42 -52.14
C SER A 81 14.39 44.77 -51.55
N THR A 82 13.43 45.20 -52.38
CA THR A 82 12.24 45.88 -51.88
C THR A 82 10.95 45.47 -52.59
N TYR A 83 10.99 45.29 -53.91
CA TYR A 83 9.76 45.18 -54.71
C TYR A 83 9.68 43.82 -55.43
N PRO A 84 8.93 42.86 -54.89
CA PRO A 84 8.61 41.63 -55.61
C PRO A 84 7.89 41.93 -56.93
N CYS A 85 8.28 41.23 -57.98
CA CYS A 85 7.63 41.30 -59.30
C CYS A 85 6.33 40.50 -59.35
N ALA A 86 6.13 39.56 -58.41
CA ALA A 86 4.97 38.70 -58.38
C ALA A 86 4.46 38.42 -56.96
N TYR A 87 3.15 38.19 -56.86
CA TYR A 87 2.46 37.88 -55.61
C TYR A 87 1.39 36.81 -55.85
N LEU A 88 1.14 36.01 -54.83
CA LEU A 88 0.10 34.99 -54.79
C LEU A 88 -0.79 35.22 -53.56
N LEU A 89 -2.07 34.92 -53.69
CA LEU A 89 -2.96 34.74 -52.57
C LEU A 89 -3.97 33.66 -52.91
N VAL A 90 -4.24 32.74 -51.99
CA VAL A 90 -5.38 31.83 -52.11
C VAL A 90 -6.32 32.10 -50.93
N GLU A 91 -7.55 32.50 -51.23
CA GLU A 91 -8.58 32.76 -50.22
C GLU A 91 -9.86 31.99 -50.59
N GLY A 92 -10.28 31.11 -49.69
CA GLY A 92 -11.39 30.20 -49.95
C GLY A 92 -11.15 29.35 -51.19
N THR A 93 -12.00 29.52 -52.20
CA THR A 93 -11.95 28.76 -53.47
C THR A 93 -11.30 29.55 -54.61
N THR A 94 -10.68 30.70 -54.32
CA THR A 94 -10.13 31.61 -55.35
C THR A 94 -8.62 31.79 -55.16
N MET A 95 -7.88 31.61 -56.25
CA MET A 95 -6.46 31.93 -56.37
C MET A 95 -6.33 33.29 -57.06
N TYR A 96 -5.50 34.18 -56.53
CA TYR A 96 -5.20 35.49 -57.07
C TYR A 96 -3.72 35.57 -57.41
N LEU A 97 -3.44 36.05 -58.61
CA LEU A 97 -2.09 36.29 -59.10
C LEU A 97 -1.95 37.76 -59.42
N ARG A 98 -0.81 38.34 -59.02
CA ARG A 98 -0.44 39.72 -59.31
C ARG A 98 0.94 39.74 -59.92
N LEU A 99 1.07 40.40 -61.06
CA LEU A 99 2.33 40.71 -61.70
C LEU A 99 2.55 42.22 -61.70
N ARG A 100 3.78 42.65 -61.43
CA ARG A 100 4.23 44.05 -61.49
C ARG A 100 4.87 44.28 -62.86
N LEU A 101 4.36 45.27 -63.60
CA LEU A 101 4.72 45.56 -64.98
C LEU A 101 5.26 46.99 -65.12
N ASN A 102 6.14 47.24 -66.08
CA ASN A 102 6.71 48.56 -66.35
C ASN A 102 5.70 49.55 -66.98
N ASP A 103 4.62 49.05 -67.60
CA ASP A 103 3.55 49.87 -68.18
C ASP A 103 2.17 49.19 -68.01
N ASN A 104 1.10 49.96 -68.18
CA ASN A 104 -0.27 49.50 -68.05
C ASN A 104 -0.68 48.59 -69.23
N ALA A 105 -0.89 47.31 -68.98
CA ALA A 105 -1.35 46.33 -69.96
C ALA A 105 -2.79 46.58 -70.47
N TRP A 106 -3.63 47.33 -69.76
CA TRP A 106 -5.04 47.54 -70.15
C TRP A 106 -5.24 48.84 -70.95
N LYS A 107 -5.75 48.73 -72.19
CA LYS A 107 -6.00 49.87 -73.10
C LYS A 107 -7.47 50.28 -73.23
N GLY A 108 -8.34 49.77 -72.35
CA GLY A 108 -9.76 50.14 -72.30
C GLY A 108 -10.67 49.16 -73.06
N THR A 109 -11.98 49.25 -72.82
CA THR A 109 -12.98 48.26 -73.28
C THR A 109 -13.06 48.05 -74.79
N SER A 110 -12.60 49.02 -75.58
CA SER A 110 -12.59 48.94 -77.05
C SER A 110 -11.36 48.23 -77.62
N GLN A 111 -10.28 48.13 -76.84
CA GLN A 111 -9.00 47.54 -77.27
C GLN A 111 -8.64 46.29 -76.46
N GLY A 112 -9.04 46.21 -75.20
CA GLY A 112 -8.69 45.11 -74.32
C GLY A 112 -7.34 45.29 -73.63
N LEU A 113 -6.76 44.18 -73.20
CA LEU A 113 -5.36 44.06 -72.84
C LEU A 113 -4.48 44.20 -74.09
N ASP A 114 -3.22 44.59 -73.90
CA ASP A 114 -2.22 44.47 -74.98
C ASP A 114 -2.13 43.00 -75.45
N GLN A 115 -1.80 42.80 -76.73
CA GLN A 115 -1.89 41.49 -77.40
C GLN A 115 -0.75 40.53 -77.03
N TYR A 116 -0.63 40.25 -75.73
CA TYR A 116 0.33 39.36 -75.11
C TYR A 116 -0.35 38.45 -74.10
N ASN A 117 0.41 37.49 -73.59
CA ASN A 117 -0.06 36.54 -72.60
C ASN A 117 0.85 36.61 -71.37
N TRP A 118 0.30 36.99 -70.22
CA TRP A 118 1.03 37.12 -68.96
C TRP A 118 0.66 35.99 -68.02
N GLY A 119 1.61 35.45 -67.26
CA GLY A 119 1.25 34.47 -66.24
C GLY A 119 2.43 33.75 -65.62
N ILE A 120 2.16 32.50 -65.26
CA ILE A 120 3.08 31.63 -64.53
C ILE A 120 3.21 30.26 -65.17
N TYR A 121 4.41 29.69 -65.08
CA TYR A 121 4.62 28.26 -65.12
C TYR A 121 4.68 27.71 -63.70
N VAL A 122 4.18 26.48 -63.55
CA VAL A 122 4.14 25.76 -62.28
C VAL A 122 4.93 24.46 -62.43
N ASP A 123 5.98 24.33 -61.64
CA ASP A 123 6.73 23.11 -61.41
C ASP A 123 6.13 22.38 -60.19
N THR A 124 5.87 21.08 -60.35
CA THR A 124 5.14 20.28 -59.36
C THR A 124 5.87 18.99 -58.96
N ASP A 125 6.94 18.64 -59.65
CA ASP A 125 7.68 17.39 -59.44
C ASP A 125 9.14 17.61 -58.97
N THR A 126 9.49 18.85 -58.60
CA THR A 126 10.83 19.29 -58.16
C THR A 126 11.89 19.31 -59.26
N ASN A 127 11.52 19.07 -60.52
CA ASN A 127 12.45 19.05 -61.64
C ASN A 127 12.61 20.44 -62.28
N ALA A 128 13.64 21.17 -61.88
CA ALA A 128 13.89 22.53 -62.38
C ALA A 128 14.19 22.63 -63.89
N ASN A 129 14.32 21.48 -64.58
CA ASN A 129 14.61 21.41 -66.01
C ASN A 129 13.37 21.62 -66.89
N ASN A 130 12.17 21.61 -66.33
CA ASN A 130 10.92 21.78 -67.07
C ASN A 130 9.83 22.36 -66.15
N TYR A 131 8.60 22.43 -66.65
CA TYR A 131 7.41 22.85 -65.91
C TYR A 131 6.20 22.00 -66.35
N GLU A 132 5.21 21.78 -65.48
CA GLU A 132 4.05 20.91 -65.78
C GLU A 132 2.85 21.70 -66.28
N PHE A 133 2.62 22.88 -65.72
CA PHE A 133 1.42 23.65 -66.00
C PHE A 133 1.74 25.11 -66.30
N MET A 134 0.91 25.72 -67.13
CA MET A 134 0.93 27.14 -67.43
C MET A 134 -0.43 27.72 -67.08
N LEU A 135 -0.46 28.77 -66.26
CA LEU A 135 -1.66 29.55 -65.96
C LEU A 135 -1.42 30.98 -66.41
N SER A 136 -2.23 31.46 -67.34
CA SER A 136 -2.00 32.76 -67.96
C SER A 136 -3.28 33.49 -68.36
N ILE A 137 -3.20 34.82 -68.44
CA ILE A 137 -4.23 35.71 -68.99
C ILE A 137 -3.82 36.14 -70.39
N ASP A 138 -4.67 35.82 -71.36
CA ASP A 138 -4.43 35.99 -72.79
C ASP A 138 -5.19 37.23 -73.33
N GLY A 139 -4.42 38.27 -73.64
CA GLY A 139 -4.88 39.50 -74.28
C GLY A 139 -4.86 39.46 -75.81
N SER A 140 -4.58 38.31 -76.45
CA SER A 140 -4.43 38.22 -77.91
C SER A 140 -5.75 38.34 -78.69
N ALA A 141 -6.90 38.41 -78.00
CA ALA A 141 -8.19 38.59 -78.64
C ALA A 141 -8.33 39.98 -79.28
N SER A 142 -9.17 40.08 -80.33
CA SER A 142 -9.42 41.37 -81.01
C SER A 142 -10.38 42.30 -80.23
N LYS A 143 -10.97 41.79 -79.14
CA LYS A 143 -11.89 42.52 -78.27
C LYS A 143 -11.76 42.01 -76.83
N ALA A 144 -11.92 42.92 -75.88
CA ALA A 144 -11.89 42.62 -74.44
C ALA A 144 -12.86 41.50 -74.02
N GLU A 145 -14.03 41.41 -74.65
CA GLU A 145 -15.06 40.39 -74.33
C GLU A 145 -14.66 38.96 -74.67
N ASP A 146 -13.66 38.79 -75.55
CA ASP A 146 -13.17 37.49 -76.04
C ASP A 146 -11.85 37.06 -75.38
N GLU A 147 -11.28 37.88 -74.49
CA GLU A 147 -10.06 37.57 -73.73
C GLU A 147 -10.33 36.49 -72.66
N ILE A 148 -9.31 35.67 -72.39
CA ILE A 148 -9.45 34.48 -71.54
C ILE A 148 -8.33 34.34 -70.51
N ILE A 149 -8.63 33.66 -69.42
CA ILE A 149 -7.65 33.10 -68.48
C ILE A 149 -7.66 31.58 -68.69
N GLN A 150 -6.49 30.98 -68.84
CA GLN A 150 -6.36 29.60 -69.27
C GLN A 150 -5.34 28.83 -68.45
N LEU A 151 -5.71 27.61 -68.06
CA LEU A 151 -4.80 26.61 -67.49
C LEU A 151 -4.47 25.59 -68.58
N ARG A 152 -3.18 25.44 -68.85
CA ARG A 152 -2.63 24.48 -69.80
C ARG A 152 -1.66 23.53 -69.09
N GLN A 153 -1.49 22.36 -69.67
CA GLN A 153 -0.49 21.37 -69.29
C GLN A 153 0.57 21.26 -70.38
N ASN A 154 1.82 21.14 -69.96
CA ASN A 154 2.94 20.76 -70.80
C ASN A 154 3.21 19.25 -70.64
N THR A 155 2.69 18.47 -71.59
CA THR A 155 2.85 17.01 -71.65
C THR A 155 4.07 16.60 -72.47
N THR A 156 4.53 17.45 -73.39
CA THR A 156 5.65 17.19 -74.28
C THR A 156 6.80 18.15 -73.98
N LYS A 157 7.75 17.72 -73.14
CA LYS A 157 8.88 18.56 -72.73
C LYS A 157 9.86 18.78 -73.87
N GLY A 158 10.10 20.04 -74.22
CA GLY A 158 11.05 20.47 -75.23
C GLY A 158 12.49 20.51 -74.74
N THR A 159 13.22 21.56 -75.10
CA THR A 159 14.60 21.73 -74.67
C THR A 159 14.68 21.99 -73.17
N ILE A 160 15.61 21.32 -72.51
CA ILE A 160 15.85 21.39 -71.07
C ILE A 160 16.05 22.84 -70.62
N GLY A 161 15.23 23.27 -69.66
CA GLY A 161 15.30 24.57 -69.02
C GLY A 161 14.82 25.75 -69.85
N GLU A 162 14.24 25.54 -71.04
CA GLU A 162 13.79 26.64 -71.89
C GLU A 162 12.38 27.10 -71.52
N PRO A 163 12.18 28.39 -71.17
CA PRO A 163 10.85 28.95 -70.96
C PRO A 163 9.99 28.94 -72.23
N SER A 164 10.61 28.94 -73.42
CA SER A 164 9.91 28.94 -74.70
C SER A 164 9.30 27.60 -75.10
N ASP A 165 9.44 26.56 -74.27
CA ASP A 165 8.78 25.27 -74.47
C ASP A 165 7.26 25.44 -74.37
N PRO A 166 6.46 25.09 -75.40
CA PRO A 166 5.03 25.39 -75.41
C PRO A 166 4.18 24.39 -74.63
N ALA A 167 3.22 24.90 -73.84
CA ALA A 167 2.16 24.09 -73.26
C ALA A 167 1.16 23.62 -74.33
N ASP A 168 0.98 22.31 -74.43
CA ASP A 168 0.38 21.63 -75.57
C ASP A 168 -1.07 21.15 -75.31
N THR A 169 -1.53 21.11 -74.06
CA THR A 169 -2.90 20.69 -73.72
C THR A 169 -3.64 21.76 -72.92
N VAL A 170 -4.85 22.15 -73.35
CA VAL A 170 -5.74 23.03 -72.58
C VAL A 170 -6.54 22.21 -71.58
N LEU A 171 -6.47 22.56 -70.29
CA LEU A 171 -7.21 21.88 -69.22
C LEU A 171 -8.51 22.59 -68.82
N SER A 172 -8.49 23.93 -68.87
CA SER A 172 -9.61 24.78 -68.46
C SER A 172 -9.43 26.20 -69.00
N THR A 173 -10.55 26.85 -69.31
CA THR A 173 -10.62 28.23 -69.81
C THR A 173 -11.75 28.96 -69.11
N MET A 174 -11.53 30.24 -68.77
CA MET A 174 -12.56 31.16 -68.30
C MET A 174 -12.39 32.53 -68.96
N THR A 175 -13.43 33.36 -68.94
CA THR A 175 -13.33 34.73 -69.48
C THR A 175 -12.45 35.61 -68.61
N ALA A 176 -11.64 36.46 -69.22
CA ALA A 176 -10.90 37.50 -68.51
C ALA A 176 -11.86 38.58 -67.97
N VAL A 177 -12.93 38.91 -68.69
CA VAL A 177 -13.87 39.96 -68.28
C VAL A 177 -14.46 39.67 -66.89
N GLY A 178 -14.24 40.60 -65.97
CA GLY A 178 -14.68 40.48 -64.58
C GLY A 178 -13.78 39.65 -63.67
N ASN A 179 -12.71 39.04 -64.20
CA ASN A 179 -11.77 38.19 -63.46
C ASN A 179 -10.33 38.71 -63.47
N PHE A 180 -10.10 39.94 -63.95
CA PHE A 180 -8.85 40.66 -63.78
C PHE A 180 -9.12 42.13 -63.40
N GLN A 181 -8.10 42.78 -62.83
CA GLN A 181 -8.06 44.22 -62.62
C GLN A 181 -6.64 44.73 -62.90
N TYR A 182 -6.53 46.05 -63.03
CA TYR A 182 -5.26 46.74 -63.13
C TYR A 182 -5.23 47.90 -62.13
N SER A 183 -4.05 48.19 -61.58
CA SER A 183 -3.86 49.31 -60.68
C SER A 183 -2.46 49.89 -60.82
N VAL A 184 -2.27 51.16 -60.45
CA VAL A 184 -0.92 51.75 -60.39
C VAL A 184 -0.24 51.18 -59.14
N ALA A 185 1.03 50.77 -59.27
CA ALA A 185 1.81 50.34 -58.12
C ALA A 185 2.07 51.52 -57.17
N ASP A 186 2.28 51.19 -55.91
CA ASP A 186 2.57 52.15 -54.84
C ASP A 186 3.88 52.93 -55.05
N SER A 187 4.83 52.33 -55.75
CA SER A 187 6.13 52.92 -56.08
C SER A 187 6.74 52.25 -57.30
N SER A 188 7.56 53.02 -58.02
CA SER A 188 8.42 52.54 -59.09
C SER A 188 9.52 51.62 -58.54
N SER A 189 9.75 50.47 -59.19
CA SER A 189 10.80 49.54 -58.79
C SER A 189 12.20 49.96 -59.22
N ASP A 190 12.30 50.74 -60.30
CA ASP A 190 13.56 51.27 -60.86
C ASP A 190 13.79 52.77 -60.55
N GLY A 191 12.76 53.46 -60.04
CA GLY A 191 12.77 54.88 -59.69
C GLY A 191 12.53 55.83 -60.86
N THR A 192 12.20 55.35 -62.06
CA THR A 192 12.08 56.18 -63.26
C THR A 192 10.66 56.26 -63.84
N ASN A 193 9.96 55.12 -63.96
CA ASN A 193 8.59 55.03 -64.47
C ASN A 193 7.63 54.47 -63.43
N ALA A 194 6.34 54.81 -63.53
CA ALA A 194 5.34 54.21 -62.64
C ALA A 194 5.08 52.76 -63.04
N ASP A 195 5.31 51.83 -62.11
CA ASP A 195 4.93 50.43 -62.30
C ASP A 195 3.40 50.27 -62.20
N TYR A 196 2.88 49.20 -62.80
CA TYR A 196 1.48 48.82 -62.75
C TYR A 196 1.32 47.39 -62.26
N PHE A 197 0.25 47.10 -61.54
CA PHE A 197 -0.15 45.73 -61.21
C PHE A 197 -1.19 45.23 -62.18
N LEU A 198 -0.94 44.07 -62.79
CA LEU A 198 -1.92 43.23 -63.46
C LEU A 198 -2.32 42.11 -62.50
N ASP A 199 -3.56 42.18 -62.01
CA ASP A 199 -4.12 41.17 -61.11
C ASP A 199 -5.15 40.34 -61.85
N PHE A 200 -5.10 39.02 -61.72
CA PHE A 200 -6.16 38.15 -62.20
C PHE A 200 -6.44 37.03 -61.22
N LEU A 201 -7.66 36.52 -61.27
CA LEU A 201 -8.10 35.44 -60.40
C LEU A 201 -8.38 34.17 -61.20
N TYR A 202 -8.24 33.03 -60.53
CA TYR A 202 -8.53 31.72 -61.08
C TYR A 202 -9.18 30.82 -60.00
N PRO A 203 -10.19 29.99 -60.33
CA PRO A 203 -10.79 29.09 -59.35
C PRO A 203 -9.77 28.05 -58.82
N TYR A 204 -9.43 28.15 -57.53
CA TYR A 204 -8.44 27.28 -56.89
C TYR A 204 -8.87 25.81 -56.89
N ASP A 205 -10.16 25.54 -56.66
CA ASP A 205 -10.71 24.17 -56.73
C ASP A 205 -10.53 23.55 -58.13
N THR A 206 -10.63 24.38 -59.18
CA THR A 206 -10.37 23.92 -60.55
C THR A 206 -8.87 23.70 -60.76
N PHE A 207 -8.01 24.55 -60.21
CA PHE A 207 -6.56 24.37 -60.27
C PHE A 207 -6.14 23.04 -59.66
N ILE A 208 -6.51 22.75 -58.42
CA ILE A 208 -6.15 21.48 -57.74
C ILE A 208 -6.76 20.26 -58.45
N GLN A 209 -8.01 20.34 -58.90
CA GLN A 209 -8.67 19.23 -59.60
C GLN A 209 -7.99 18.89 -60.93
N LYS A 210 -7.56 19.92 -61.67
CA LYS A 210 -6.98 19.73 -63.02
C LYS A 210 -5.50 19.38 -63.00
N THR A 211 -4.76 19.85 -62.01
CA THR A 211 -3.32 19.61 -61.88
C THR A 211 -2.99 18.38 -61.03
N GLY A 212 -3.89 18.00 -60.12
CA GLY A 212 -3.64 16.92 -59.15
C GLY A 212 -2.79 17.35 -57.94
N VAL A 213 -2.40 18.62 -57.84
CA VAL A 213 -1.71 19.15 -56.66
C VAL A 213 -2.65 19.22 -55.46
N THR A 214 -2.09 19.08 -54.27
CA THR A 214 -2.78 19.24 -52.98
C THR A 214 -2.31 20.51 -52.29
N ASP A 215 -2.99 20.94 -51.23
CA ASP A 215 -2.56 22.10 -50.41
C ASP A 215 -1.13 21.95 -49.85
N ASN A 216 -0.61 20.72 -49.79
CA ASN A 216 0.73 20.39 -49.29
C ASN A 216 1.68 19.92 -50.41
N THR A 217 1.32 20.08 -51.69
CA THR A 217 2.25 19.76 -52.79
C THR A 217 3.24 20.90 -52.95
N PRO A 218 4.56 20.71 -52.73
CA PRO A 218 5.54 21.75 -52.94
C PRO A 218 5.56 22.16 -54.41
N ILE A 219 5.38 23.44 -54.69
CA ILE A 219 5.44 23.98 -56.05
C ILE A 219 6.47 25.10 -56.16
N ARG A 220 6.95 25.33 -57.38
CA ARG A 220 7.71 26.54 -57.74
C ARG A 220 7.06 27.23 -58.91
N LEU A 221 7.15 28.54 -58.92
CA LEU A 221 6.55 29.40 -59.93
C LEU A 221 7.64 30.07 -60.75
N PHE A 222 7.44 30.14 -62.06
CA PHE A 222 8.25 30.91 -62.98
C PHE A 222 7.33 31.92 -63.67
N PHE A 223 7.74 33.18 -63.76
CA PHE A 223 6.88 34.28 -64.21
C PHE A 223 7.33 34.75 -65.60
N GLY A 224 6.36 35.07 -66.47
CA GLY A 224 6.72 35.51 -67.81
C GLY A 224 5.57 36.06 -68.63
N VAL A 225 5.96 36.58 -69.78
CA VAL A 225 5.13 37.12 -70.85
C VAL A 225 5.55 36.48 -72.18
N GLY A 226 4.58 36.21 -73.05
CA GLY A 226 4.90 35.70 -74.37
C GLY A 226 3.67 35.45 -75.23
N THR A 227 3.67 34.30 -75.91
CA THR A 227 2.56 33.85 -76.75
C THR A 227 1.52 33.09 -75.93
N VAL A 228 0.40 32.74 -76.56
CA VAL A 228 -0.73 32.04 -75.92
C VAL A 228 -0.37 30.70 -75.25
N ASN A 229 0.78 30.12 -75.59
CA ASN A 229 1.21 28.82 -75.10
C ASN A 229 2.68 28.77 -74.65
N ALA A 230 3.45 29.85 -74.74
CA ALA A 230 4.84 29.88 -74.29
C ALA A 230 5.32 31.29 -73.92
N PHE A 231 6.00 31.43 -72.78
CA PHE A 231 6.78 32.62 -72.42
C PHE A 231 8.12 32.63 -73.12
N ASN A 232 8.58 33.81 -73.57
CA ASN A 232 9.85 33.91 -74.30
C ASN A 232 10.39 35.35 -74.31
N GLU A 233 11.72 35.47 -74.32
CA GLU A 233 12.44 36.75 -74.37
C GLU A 233 12.31 37.49 -75.71
N ALA A 234 12.00 36.78 -76.80
CA ALA A 234 12.03 37.37 -78.15
C ALA A 234 10.82 38.27 -78.43
N SER A 235 9.66 37.92 -77.88
CA SER A 235 8.39 38.62 -78.10
C SER A 235 7.73 39.13 -76.82
N GLY A 236 8.15 38.63 -75.66
CA GLY A 236 7.67 38.98 -74.33
C GLY A 236 8.83 39.30 -73.39
N ASP A 237 8.75 38.74 -72.19
CA ASP A 237 9.72 38.91 -71.10
C ASP A 237 9.66 37.69 -70.17
N VAL A 238 10.75 37.36 -69.47
CA VAL A 238 10.78 36.22 -68.54
C VAL A 238 11.64 36.55 -67.32
N VAL A 239 11.09 36.32 -66.13
CA VAL A 239 11.75 36.68 -64.89
C VAL A 239 12.98 35.79 -64.66
N GLY A 240 14.16 36.41 -64.66
CA GLY A 240 15.43 35.73 -64.40
C GLY A 240 16.31 36.50 -63.41
N GLY A 241 16.88 35.79 -62.44
CA GLY A 241 17.77 36.40 -61.45
C GLY A 241 19.15 36.79 -61.98
N THR A 242 19.47 36.48 -63.23
CA THR A 242 20.79 36.71 -63.82
C THR A 242 20.68 37.57 -65.09
N VAL A 243 21.61 38.49 -65.30
CA VAL A 243 21.72 39.26 -66.54
C VAL A 243 22.39 38.40 -67.62
N THR A 244 21.65 37.44 -68.18
CA THR A 244 22.06 36.66 -69.35
C THR A 244 21.15 36.94 -70.54
N THR A 245 21.63 36.64 -71.75
CA THR A 245 20.84 36.75 -72.98
C THR A 245 19.95 35.53 -73.24
N SER A 246 19.76 34.67 -72.23
CA SER A 246 18.93 33.46 -72.27
C SER A 246 18.75 32.94 -70.83
N VAL A 247 17.67 33.37 -70.19
CA VAL A 247 17.21 32.94 -68.87
C VAL A 247 16.69 31.51 -68.97
N LYS A 248 17.13 30.65 -68.04
CA LYS A 248 16.63 29.29 -67.90
C LYS A 248 15.61 29.20 -66.79
N LEU A 249 14.75 28.18 -66.85
CA LEU A 249 13.75 27.91 -65.82
C LEU A 249 14.36 27.83 -64.41
N TRP A 250 15.50 27.14 -64.25
CA TRP A 250 16.20 27.05 -62.96
C TRP A 250 16.81 28.37 -62.46
N ASP A 251 16.95 29.39 -63.31
CA ASP A 251 17.43 30.72 -62.92
C ASP A 251 16.28 31.64 -62.46
N GLY A 252 15.04 31.33 -62.84
CA GLY A 252 13.85 32.15 -62.60
C GLY A 252 12.80 31.54 -61.68
N PHE A 253 12.89 30.24 -61.38
CA PHE A 253 11.95 29.60 -60.46
C PHE A 253 12.01 30.23 -59.06
N SER A 254 10.82 30.43 -58.48
CA SER A 254 10.66 30.81 -57.08
C SER A 254 11.25 29.77 -56.14
N ARG A 255 11.37 30.15 -54.86
CA ARG A 255 11.50 29.20 -53.75
C ARG A 255 10.29 28.27 -53.71
N TYR A 256 10.44 27.11 -53.08
CA TYR A 256 9.30 26.22 -52.86
C TYR A 256 8.29 26.88 -51.94
N ILE A 257 7.03 26.82 -52.37
CA ILE A 257 5.87 27.27 -51.62
C ILE A 257 4.85 26.13 -51.56
N THR A 258 3.95 26.21 -50.60
CA THR A 258 2.67 25.48 -50.70
C THR A 258 1.78 26.18 -51.72
N PRO A 259 0.83 25.49 -52.37
CA PRO A 259 -0.02 26.13 -53.39
C PRO A 259 -0.92 27.25 -52.84
N LYS A 260 -1.07 27.35 -51.51
CA LYS A 260 -1.73 28.47 -50.84
C LYS A 260 -0.84 29.70 -50.62
N GLY A 261 0.46 29.60 -50.88
CA GLY A 261 1.38 30.74 -50.90
C GLY A 261 2.43 30.85 -49.79
N PRO A 262 2.27 30.26 -48.58
CA PRO A 262 3.37 30.19 -47.62
C PRO A 262 4.61 29.46 -48.19
N GLU A 263 5.81 29.98 -47.89
CA GLU A 263 7.04 29.21 -48.10
C GLU A 263 7.03 27.98 -47.18
N ILE A 264 7.55 26.86 -47.70
CA ILE A 264 7.65 25.62 -46.93
C ILE A 264 8.56 25.79 -45.70
N SER A 265 8.23 25.14 -44.59
CA SER A 265 8.99 25.22 -43.34
C SER A 265 9.16 23.87 -42.66
N THR A 266 10.26 23.69 -41.95
CA THR A 266 10.44 22.50 -41.12
C THR A 266 9.69 22.69 -39.81
N GLY A 267 8.59 21.96 -39.63
CA GLY A 267 7.82 21.97 -38.41
C GLY A 267 8.58 21.34 -37.22
N THR A 268 8.28 21.80 -36.01
CA THR A 268 8.78 21.19 -34.76
C THR A 268 7.64 20.95 -33.78
N VAL A 269 7.80 19.98 -32.87
CA VAL A 269 6.84 19.67 -31.80
C VAL A 269 7.57 19.57 -30.47
N LYS A 270 6.95 20.06 -29.40
CA LYS A 270 7.46 19.91 -28.03
C LYS A 270 6.36 19.96 -26.97
N TYR A 271 6.64 19.39 -25.81
CA TYR A 271 5.87 19.62 -24.59
C TYR A 271 6.27 20.94 -23.91
N VAL A 272 5.30 21.65 -23.37
CA VAL A 272 5.45 23.00 -22.80
C VAL A 272 4.78 23.09 -21.43
N ASN A 273 5.12 24.10 -20.64
CA ASN A 273 4.63 24.23 -19.26
C ASN A 273 3.16 24.67 -19.17
N ASP A 274 2.66 25.34 -20.20
CA ASP A 274 1.33 25.96 -20.21
C ASP A 274 0.76 26.12 -21.63
N LEU A 275 -0.52 26.53 -21.71
CA LEU A 275 -1.21 26.79 -22.97
C LEU A 275 -0.66 27.99 -23.74
N ALA A 276 0.14 28.86 -23.11
CA ALA A 276 0.80 29.96 -23.80
C ALA A 276 2.06 29.51 -24.57
N GLY A 277 2.43 28.22 -24.49
CA GLY A 277 3.56 27.67 -25.22
C GLY A 277 4.91 27.99 -24.58
N SER A 278 4.94 28.26 -23.27
CA SER A 278 6.14 28.69 -22.55
C SER A 278 6.95 27.52 -21.98
N GLY A 279 8.28 27.69 -21.93
CA GLY A 279 9.19 26.69 -21.37
C GLY A 279 9.26 25.38 -22.16
N ASP A 280 9.88 24.39 -21.54
CA ASP A 280 10.04 23.02 -22.04
C ASP A 280 9.71 22.08 -20.88
N MET A 281 8.74 21.18 -21.09
CA MET A 281 8.27 20.26 -20.07
C MET A 281 8.79 18.86 -20.37
N THR A 282 9.69 18.36 -19.53
CA THR A 282 10.30 17.03 -19.71
C THR A 282 9.75 15.97 -18.76
N GLU A 283 9.04 16.39 -17.70
CA GLU A 283 8.38 15.51 -16.74
C GLU A 283 7.07 16.10 -16.18
N MET A 284 6.11 15.24 -15.85
CA MET A 284 4.83 15.61 -15.22
C MET A 284 4.34 14.49 -14.29
N LEU A 285 3.53 14.83 -13.29
CA LEU A 285 2.82 13.82 -12.47
C LEU A 285 1.72 13.13 -13.27
N ALA A 286 1.47 11.84 -13.00
CA ALA A 286 0.35 11.11 -13.61
C ALA A 286 -0.99 11.78 -13.29
N GLY A 287 -1.87 11.88 -14.29
CA GLY A 287 -3.17 12.56 -14.16
C GLY A 287 -3.11 14.09 -14.35
N ALA A 288 -1.93 14.70 -14.46
CA ALA A 288 -1.82 16.12 -14.79
C ALA A 288 -2.18 16.39 -16.27
N THR A 289 -2.28 17.67 -16.65
CA THR A 289 -2.55 18.08 -18.05
C THR A 289 -1.24 18.29 -18.80
N ALA A 290 -1.10 17.68 -19.98
CA ALA A 290 0.05 17.89 -20.86
C ALA A 290 -0.27 18.99 -21.87
N TYR A 291 0.62 19.97 -22.01
CA TYR A 291 0.50 21.04 -23.00
C TYR A 291 1.52 20.82 -24.12
N ILE A 292 1.10 21.10 -25.36
CA ILE A 292 1.86 20.77 -26.57
C ILE A 292 1.96 22.03 -27.41
N ARG A 293 3.12 22.22 -28.02
CA ARG A 293 3.38 23.28 -28.98
C ARG A 293 3.92 22.70 -30.29
N VAL A 294 3.38 23.17 -31.41
CA VAL A 294 3.93 22.99 -32.75
C VAL A 294 4.31 24.34 -33.31
N ASP A 295 5.53 24.47 -33.82
CA ASP A 295 6.00 25.63 -34.57
C ASP A 295 6.13 25.22 -36.04
N ASP A 296 5.22 25.70 -36.91
CA ASP A 296 5.23 25.38 -38.34
C ASP A 296 4.55 26.48 -39.18
N SER A 297 5.32 27.21 -39.99
CA SER A 297 4.81 28.40 -40.69
C SER A 297 4.00 28.11 -41.95
N ASP A 298 4.22 26.96 -42.59
CA ASP A 298 3.50 26.60 -43.81
C ASP A 298 2.11 26.00 -43.56
N GLN A 299 1.79 25.68 -42.30
CA GLN A 299 0.45 25.33 -41.85
C GLN A 299 -0.46 26.55 -41.63
N ASN A 300 0.09 27.77 -41.72
CA ASN A 300 -0.69 29.00 -41.59
C ASN A 300 -1.01 29.60 -42.97
N SER A 301 -2.03 29.02 -43.62
CA SER A 301 -2.43 29.43 -44.97
C SER A 301 -3.36 30.65 -45.06
N ASN A 302 -3.90 31.13 -43.93
CA ASN A 302 -4.78 32.30 -43.88
C ASN A 302 -4.43 33.22 -42.72
N SER A 303 -3.84 34.37 -43.04
CA SER A 303 -3.38 35.35 -42.05
C SER A 303 -4.51 36.06 -41.29
N ALA A 304 -5.76 35.95 -41.74
CA ALA A 304 -6.93 36.59 -41.13
C ALA A 304 -7.66 35.71 -40.10
N SER A 305 -7.30 34.43 -39.96
CA SER A 305 -7.99 33.49 -39.07
C SER A 305 -7.04 32.46 -38.48
N SER A 306 -7.19 32.16 -37.19
CA SER A 306 -6.40 31.11 -36.53
C SER A 306 -6.61 29.76 -37.22
N GLN A 307 -5.51 29.10 -37.56
CA GLN A 307 -5.50 27.75 -38.11
C GLN A 307 -5.35 26.69 -37.01
N THR A 308 -5.55 25.42 -37.38
CA THR A 308 -5.38 24.29 -36.48
C THR A 308 -4.52 23.20 -37.10
N VAL A 309 -3.72 22.53 -36.27
CA VAL A 309 -2.98 21.30 -36.64
C VAL A 309 -3.36 20.17 -35.69
N THR A 310 -3.09 18.93 -36.08
CA THR A 310 -3.33 17.76 -35.23
C THR A 310 -2.02 17.07 -34.87
N VAL A 311 -1.96 16.56 -33.65
CA VAL A 311 -0.86 15.72 -33.16
C VAL A 311 -1.41 14.41 -32.61
N THR A 312 -0.62 13.35 -32.72
CA THR A 312 -0.93 12.04 -32.15
C THR A 312 -0.09 11.81 -30.91
N LEU A 313 -0.73 11.51 -29.79
CA LEU A 313 -0.05 11.11 -28.56
C LEU A 313 -0.12 9.58 -28.41
N THR A 314 0.99 9.00 -28.00
CA THR A 314 1.13 7.55 -27.79
C THR A 314 1.80 7.30 -26.46
N ALA A 315 1.16 6.52 -25.57
CA ALA A 315 1.81 6.02 -24.37
C ALA A 315 2.78 4.88 -24.73
N VAL A 316 4.00 4.91 -24.20
CA VAL A 316 5.03 3.90 -24.47
C VAL A 316 4.54 2.49 -24.11
N GLY A 317 4.78 1.52 -25.00
CA GLY A 317 4.20 0.17 -24.93
C GLY A 317 2.97 -0.02 -25.82
N GLY A 318 2.49 1.05 -26.49
CA GLY A 318 1.33 1.00 -27.37
C GLY A 318 0.00 0.86 -26.61
N GLY A 319 0.00 1.25 -25.34
CA GLY A 319 -1.16 1.15 -24.46
C GLY A 319 -2.30 2.01 -24.98
N ASP A 320 -2.11 3.33 -24.98
CA ASP A 320 -3.12 4.30 -25.38
C ASP A 320 -2.62 5.24 -26.50
N ILE A 321 -3.54 5.62 -27.38
CA ILE A 321 -3.31 6.50 -28.53
C ILE A 321 -4.47 7.47 -28.61
N GLU A 322 -4.15 8.77 -28.62
CA GLU A 322 -5.13 9.85 -28.72
C GLU A 322 -4.68 10.93 -29.70
N ILE A 323 -5.64 11.66 -30.27
CA ILE A 323 -5.38 12.77 -31.18
C ILE A 323 -5.76 14.08 -30.47
N SER A 324 -4.85 15.04 -30.46
CA SER A 324 -5.12 16.39 -29.98
C SER A 324 -5.07 17.39 -31.12
N THR A 325 -6.02 18.34 -31.11
CA THR A 325 -6.06 19.46 -32.05
C THR A 325 -5.44 20.68 -31.38
N LEU A 326 -4.40 21.24 -31.99
CA LEU A 326 -3.72 22.45 -31.55
C LEU A 326 -4.22 23.63 -32.39
N THR A 327 -4.37 24.80 -31.77
CA THR A 327 -4.83 26.02 -32.43
C THR A 327 -3.75 27.08 -32.36
N GLU A 328 -3.61 27.91 -33.38
CA GLU A 328 -2.70 29.05 -33.32
C GLU A 328 -2.99 29.94 -32.10
N ILE A 329 -1.93 30.34 -31.38
CA ILE A 329 -2.03 31.21 -30.20
C ILE A 329 -2.72 32.53 -30.55
N SER A 330 -2.36 33.11 -31.71
CA SER A 330 -3.11 34.19 -32.34
C SER A 330 -2.95 34.11 -33.85
N VAL A 331 -3.80 34.82 -34.59
CA VAL A 331 -3.70 34.87 -36.05
C VAL A 331 -2.27 35.20 -36.48
N SER A 332 -1.74 34.39 -37.40
CA SER A 332 -0.39 34.58 -37.97
C SER A 332 0.80 34.43 -37.02
N THR A 333 0.68 33.73 -35.90
CA THR A 333 1.86 33.42 -35.06
C THR A 333 2.71 32.28 -35.59
N TYR A 334 2.15 31.37 -36.40
CA TYR A 334 2.81 30.10 -36.79
C TYR A 334 3.06 29.12 -35.63
N ILE A 335 2.63 29.51 -34.43
CA ILE A 335 2.75 28.75 -33.19
C ILE A 335 1.37 28.20 -32.84
N PHE A 336 1.25 26.88 -32.82
CA PHE A 336 0.03 26.15 -32.48
C PHE A 336 0.19 25.54 -31.10
N THR A 337 -0.78 25.75 -30.23
CA THR A 337 -0.80 25.19 -28.88
C THR A 337 -2.09 24.47 -28.59
N GLY A 338 -2.02 23.48 -27.73
CA GLY A 338 -3.16 22.74 -27.23
C GLY A 338 -2.79 21.94 -26.00
N TYR A 339 -3.74 21.17 -25.51
CA TYR A 339 -3.52 20.35 -24.34
C TYR A 339 -4.27 19.03 -24.44
N ILE A 340 -3.88 18.09 -23.60
CA ILE A 340 -4.64 16.87 -23.35
C ILE A 340 -4.66 16.58 -21.85
N ARG A 341 -5.83 16.21 -21.33
CA ARG A 341 -5.94 15.74 -19.95
C ARG A 341 -5.50 14.29 -19.91
N THR A 342 -4.62 13.97 -18.95
CA THR A 342 -4.24 12.59 -18.71
C THR A 342 -5.05 12.00 -17.56
N VAL A 343 -5.24 10.68 -17.55
CA VAL A 343 -5.84 9.95 -16.43
C VAL A 343 -4.90 8.82 -16.04
N SER A 344 -4.60 8.71 -14.74
CA SER A 344 -3.80 7.59 -14.24
C SER A 344 -4.61 6.30 -14.35
N SER A 345 -4.12 5.33 -15.14
CA SER A 345 -4.80 4.05 -15.37
C SER A 345 -3.82 2.98 -15.84
N SER A 346 -4.08 1.73 -15.44
CA SER A 346 -3.37 0.53 -15.91
C SER A 346 -4.04 -0.16 -17.09
N GLY A 347 -5.29 0.18 -17.39
CA GLY A 347 -6.02 -0.27 -18.58
C GLY A 347 -6.01 0.83 -19.65
N TYR A 348 -5.76 0.45 -20.89
CA TYR A 348 -5.67 1.38 -22.00
C TYR A 348 -6.75 1.10 -23.05
N THR A 349 -7.40 2.15 -23.53
CA THR A 349 -8.34 2.09 -24.65
C THR A 349 -8.11 3.27 -25.58
N THR A 350 -7.56 2.99 -26.75
CA THR A 350 -7.24 3.98 -27.78
C THR A 350 -8.47 4.71 -28.32
N TYR A 351 -8.32 5.98 -28.67
CA TYR A 351 -9.31 6.83 -29.36
C TYR A 351 -10.64 7.02 -28.61
N ASN A 352 -10.62 7.02 -27.28
CA ASN A 352 -11.78 7.27 -26.44
C ASN A 352 -11.87 8.74 -25.97
N GLY A 353 -10.87 9.57 -26.27
CA GLY A 353 -10.79 10.98 -25.86
C GLY A 353 -10.31 11.19 -24.41
N ILE A 354 -9.82 10.14 -23.76
CA ILE A 354 -9.26 10.14 -22.40
C ILE A 354 -7.87 9.52 -22.49
N PHE A 355 -6.83 10.35 -22.43
CA PHE A 355 -5.47 9.84 -22.56
C PHE A 355 -4.98 9.21 -21.25
N GLN A 356 -4.87 7.88 -21.24
CA GLN A 356 -4.53 7.07 -20.09
C GLN A 356 -3.02 6.88 -19.99
N VAL A 357 -2.47 7.22 -18.83
CA VAL A 357 -1.03 7.13 -18.55
C VAL A 357 -0.80 6.34 -17.28
N SER A 358 0.37 5.71 -17.18
CA SER A 358 0.82 5.03 -15.96
C SER A 358 2.07 5.72 -15.39
N PRO A 359 2.22 5.85 -14.07
CA PRO A 359 3.46 6.31 -13.44
C PRO A 359 4.72 5.59 -13.94
N GLY A 360 5.76 6.36 -14.28
CA GLY A 360 7.04 5.90 -14.84
C GLY A 360 7.04 5.62 -16.33
N SER A 361 5.90 5.70 -17.00
CA SER A 361 5.84 5.62 -18.45
C SER A 361 6.39 6.90 -19.11
N THR A 362 6.61 6.82 -20.41
CA THR A 362 6.88 7.99 -21.26
C THR A 362 5.73 8.10 -22.24
N ILE A 363 5.30 9.32 -22.53
CA ILE A 363 4.35 9.61 -23.59
C ILE A 363 5.09 10.27 -24.74
N THR A 364 4.79 9.85 -25.97
CA THR A 364 5.38 10.41 -27.19
C THR A 364 4.33 11.21 -27.93
N VAL A 365 4.59 12.49 -28.18
CA VAL A 365 3.80 13.27 -29.12
C VAL A 365 4.44 13.16 -30.51
N THR A 366 3.62 12.95 -31.53
CA THR A 366 4.01 12.88 -32.93
C THR A 366 3.23 13.91 -33.72
N TYR A 367 3.95 14.82 -34.37
CA TYR A 367 3.44 15.74 -35.36
C TYR A 367 3.92 15.29 -36.75
N THR A 368 3.01 15.20 -37.71
CA THR A 368 3.38 14.92 -39.11
C THR A 368 3.51 16.24 -39.85
N ASP A 369 4.75 16.64 -40.09
CA ASP A 369 5.12 17.78 -40.92
C ASP A 369 4.83 17.41 -42.39
N ALA A 370 3.78 18.04 -42.94
CA ALA A 370 3.28 17.69 -44.27
C ALA A 370 4.32 17.99 -45.36
N VAL A 371 5.11 19.06 -45.20
CA VAL A 371 6.13 19.50 -46.14
C VAL A 371 7.35 20.02 -45.40
N ASP A 372 8.42 19.24 -45.37
CA ASP A 372 9.66 19.69 -44.74
C ASP A 372 10.28 20.89 -45.50
N GLY A 373 10.75 21.89 -44.74
CA GLY A 373 11.34 23.14 -45.24
C GLY A 373 12.65 23.01 -46.04
N SER A 374 13.05 21.80 -46.43
CA SER A 374 14.17 21.54 -47.35
C SER A 374 13.89 22.14 -48.72
N GLN A 375 14.57 23.25 -49.04
CA GLN A 375 14.32 24.01 -50.28
C GLN A 375 15.04 23.48 -51.52
N THR A 376 15.81 22.40 -51.41
CA THR A 376 16.45 21.76 -52.55
C THR A 376 15.66 20.55 -53.02
N GLN A 377 15.12 19.77 -52.08
CA GLN A 377 14.28 18.59 -52.28
C GLN A 377 13.34 18.47 -51.06
N PRO A 378 12.14 19.07 -51.11
CA PRO A 378 11.18 19.01 -50.01
C PRO A 378 10.73 17.57 -49.79
N LEU A 379 10.77 17.11 -48.53
CA LEU A 379 10.28 15.79 -48.15
C LEU A 379 8.85 15.90 -47.61
N LEU A 380 7.99 14.96 -47.96
CA LEU A 380 6.60 14.97 -47.51
C LEU A 380 6.41 14.12 -46.27
N ASN A 381 5.42 14.50 -45.45
CA ASN A 381 4.92 13.72 -44.31
C ASN A 381 6.02 13.25 -43.34
N GLN A 382 6.94 14.15 -42.99
CA GLN A 382 8.02 13.86 -42.06
C GLN A 382 7.48 13.80 -40.62
N SER A 383 7.88 12.77 -39.88
CA SER A 383 7.48 12.62 -38.48
C SER A 383 8.39 13.47 -37.57
N ARG A 384 7.78 14.30 -36.74
CA ARG A 384 8.42 15.07 -35.67
C ARG A 384 7.93 14.55 -34.34
N THR A 385 8.83 14.28 -33.40
CA THR A 385 8.45 13.67 -32.13
C THR A 385 9.10 14.35 -30.94
N ASP A 386 8.38 14.38 -29.83
CA ASP A 386 8.91 14.73 -28.51
C ASP A 386 8.37 13.77 -27.44
N THR A 387 9.04 13.68 -26.29
CA THR A 387 8.72 12.73 -25.23
C THR A 387 8.60 13.40 -23.87
N LEU A 388 7.58 13.01 -23.10
CA LEU A 388 7.33 13.50 -21.74
C LEU A 388 7.29 12.33 -20.76
N LYS A 389 8.08 12.40 -19.68
CA LYS A 389 8.12 11.38 -18.63
C LYS A 389 6.98 11.57 -17.63
N ILE A 390 6.29 10.49 -17.29
CA ILE A 390 5.23 10.49 -16.28
C ILE A 390 5.81 10.04 -14.94
N LEU A 391 5.59 10.84 -13.91
CA LEU A 391 6.05 10.61 -12.54
C LEU A 391 4.90 10.09 -11.67
N ASN A 392 5.25 9.32 -10.64
CA ASN A 392 4.34 8.85 -9.61
C ASN A 392 3.89 10.00 -8.69
N ASN A 393 2.61 10.04 -8.35
CA ASN A 393 2.10 10.92 -7.30
C ASN A 393 2.50 10.35 -5.94
N PRO A 394 2.91 11.20 -4.97
CA PRO A 394 3.06 10.75 -3.61
C PRO A 394 1.70 10.52 -2.93
N PRO A 395 1.65 9.78 -1.82
CA PRO A 395 0.44 9.65 -1.00
C PRO A 395 -0.11 11.01 -0.56
N ASP A 396 -1.42 11.09 -0.37
CA ASP A 396 -2.13 12.29 0.07
C ASP A 396 -1.69 12.79 1.45
N SER A 397 -1.96 14.07 1.74
CA SER A 397 -1.67 14.65 3.05
C SER A 397 -2.56 14.06 4.15
N PHE A 398 -1.97 13.80 5.32
CA PHE A 398 -2.67 13.30 6.51
C PHE A 398 -2.22 14.03 7.80
N SER A 399 -2.90 13.74 8.91
CA SER A 399 -2.77 14.43 10.21
C SER A 399 -2.35 13.47 11.32
N LEU A 400 -1.76 13.95 12.41
CA LEU A 400 -1.47 13.13 13.60
C LEU A 400 -2.62 13.29 14.61
N TYR A 401 -3.04 12.22 15.28
CA TYR A 401 -4.16 12.24 16.22
C TYR A 401 -3.74 12.06 17.68
N THR A 402 -3.15 10.92 18.04
CA THR A 402 -2.72 10.68 19.43
C THR A 402 -1.39 9.92 19.48
N PRO A 403 -0.50 10.21 20.45
CA PRO A 403 -0.60 11.29 21.43
C PRO A 403 -0.16 12.64 20.84
N THR A 404 -1.04 13.65 20.84
CA THR A 404 -0.71 15.00 20.37
C THR A 404 -1.03 16.05 21.44
N GLY A 405 -0.32 17.18 21.45
CA GLY A 405 -0.68 18.33 22.29
C GLY A 405 -0.01 18.43 23.67
N SER A 406 1.23 17.96 23.86
CA SER A 406 1.95 18.00 25.16
C SER A 406 1.17 17.29 26.27
N VAL A 407 0.50 16.19 25.92
CA VAL A 407 -0.28 15.35 26.84
C VAL A 407 0.66 14.46 27.65
N VAL A 408 0.29 14.22 28.90
CA VAL A 408 0.93 13.22 29.76
C VAL A 408 0.31 11.86 29.44
N VAL A 409 1.15 10.90 29.08
CA VAL A 409 0.76 9.50 28.87
C VAL A 409 1.26 8.70 30.07
N TYR A 410 0.34 8.02 30.73
CA TYR A 410 0.64 7.24 31.94
C TYR A 410 1.23 5.86 31.62
N GLU A 411 1.03 5.37 30.39
CA GLU A 411 1.69 4.16 29.91
C GLU A 411 3.11 4.43 29.41
N LEU A 412 4.03 3.50 29.67
CA LEU A 412 5.38 3.51 29.08
C LEU A 412 5.43 2.86 27.68
N THR A 413 4.29 2.36 27.21
CA THR A 413 4.07 1.77 25.89
C THR A 413 2.91 2.50 25.18
N PRO A 414 3.12 3.75 24.74
CA PRO A 414 2.05 4.60 24.22
C PRO A 414 1.48 4.09 22.89
N ASN A 415 0.18 4.27 22.67
CA ASN A 415 -0.46 4.00 21.37
C ASN A 415 -0.39 5.23 20.46
N PHE A 416 0.01 5.02 19.21
CA PHE A 416 0.07 6.05 18.17
C PHE A 416 -1.09 5.90 17.18
N ASP A 417 -1.68 7.02 16.77
CA ASP A 417 -2.78 7.08 15.81
C ASP A 417 -2.63 8.33 14.92
N TRP A 418 -2.85 8.16 13.62
CA TRP A 418 -2.78 9.21 12.61
C TRP A 418 -3.88 9.01 11.55
N GLY A 419 -4.09 10.01 10.70
CA GLY A 419 -5.06 9.91 9.62
C GLY A 419 -4.60 8.95 8.52
N ASP A 420 -5.54 8.24 7.91
CA ASP A 420 -5.28 7.48 6.69
C ASP A 420 -4.84 8.41 5.55
N SER A 421 -3.91 7.91 4.75
CA SER A 421 -3.46 8.49 3.50
C SER A 421 -3.85 7.57 2.35
N THR A 422 -4.30 8.16 1.25
CA THR A 422 -4.59 7.46 -0.01
C THR A 422 -3.54 7.81 -1.05
N ASP A 423 -3.46 7.05 -2.13
CA ASP A 423 -2.59 7.32 -3.26
C ASP A 423 -3.43 7.51 -4.52
N LEU A 424 -3.20 8.61 -5.26
CA LEU A 424 -4.00 8.97 -6.43
C LEU A 424 -3.83 7.96 -7.58
N ASP A 425 -2.67 7.30 -7.65
CA ASP A 425 -2.35 6.30 -8.67
C ASP A 425 -2.82 4.90 -8.28
N GLY A 426 -3.44 4.74 -7.10
CA GLY A 426 -3.99 3.48 -6.60
C GLY A 426 -2.95 2.54 -5.99
N HIS A 427 -1.75 3.04 -5.69
CA HIS A 427 -0.72 2.26 -5.01
C HIS A 427 -1.06 2.02 -3.53
N THR A 428 -0.49 0.97 -2.96
CA THR A 428 -0.66 0.69 -1.53
C THR A 428 0.18 1.65 -0.72
N VAL A 429 -0.43 2.31 0.27
CA VAL A 429 0.26 3.22 1.18
C VAL A 429 0.75 2.47 2.43
N ASN A 430 2.01 2.67 2.78
CA ASN A 430 2.66 2.23 4.00
C ASN A 430 3.13 3.42 4.83
N TYR A 431 3.40 3.20 6.12
CA TYR A 431 3.85 4.25 7.03
C TYR A 431 5.17 3.91 7.71
N GLU A 432 5.94 4.95 7.97
CA GLU A 432 7.12 4.95 8.83
C GLU A 432 6.87 5.89 10.01
N LEU A 433 6.77 5.33 11.22
CA LEU A 433 6.68 6.05 12.47
C LEU A 433 8.08 6.31 13.02
N ARG A 434 8.41 7.57 13.36
CA ARG A 434 9.65 7.94 14.05
C ARG A 434 9.33 8.57 15.39
N TYR A 435 10.12 8.25 16.42
CA TYR A 435 10.03 8.85 17.76
C TYR A 435 11.42 9.13 18.34
N SER A 436 11.52 10.19 19.16
CA SER A 436 12.79 10.70 19.68
C SER A 436 12.61 11.51 20.96
N THR A 437 13.67 11.64 21.76
CA THR A 437 13.77 12.64 22.84
C THR A 437 14.32 14.00 22.34
N ALA A 438 14.86 14.05 21.12
CA ALA A 438 15.34 15.26 20.47
C ALA A 438 14.29 15.79 19.49
N SER A 439 13.87 17.04 19.67
CA SER A 439 12.81 17.67 18.87
C SER A 439 13.14 17.83 17.39
N ASP A 440 14.42 17.83 17.05
CA ASP A 440 14.92 17.91 15.67
C ASP A 440 15.08 16.53 15.00
N PHE A 441 14.82 15.44 15.74
CA PHE A 441 15.07 14.07 15.30
C PHE A 441 16.52 13.84 14.82
N SER A 442 17.50 14.51 15.42
CA SER A 442 18.93 14.25 15.19
C SER A 442 19.35 12.83 15.62
N VAL A 443 18.68 12.30 16.63
CA VAL A 443 18.63 10.89 17.01
C VAL A 443 17.18 10.45 17.00
N TYR A 444 16.85 9.24 16.58
CA TYR A 444 15.48 8.72 16.65
C TYR A 444 15.46 7.21 16.52
N SER A 445 14.38 6.62 17.03
CA SER A 445 13.96 5.25 16.75
C SER A 445 12.81 5.27 15.75
N TYR A 446 12.62 4.17 15.02
CA TYR A 446 11.58 4.11 14.00
C TYR A 446 10.99 2.71 13.83
N GLN A 447 9.77 2.68 13.31
CA GLN A 447 9.07 1.50 12.82
C GLN A 447 8.65 1.78 11.38
N THR A 448 8.76 0.78 10.50
CA THR A 448 8.50 0.93 9.07
C THR A 448 7.69 -0.25 8.53
N GLY A 449 7.11 -0.12 7.35
CA GLY A 449 6.25 -1.16 6.76
C GLY A 449 4.87 -1.26 7.40
N LEU A 450 4.45 -0.24 8.16
CA LEU A 450 3.14 -0.22 8.81
C LEU A 450 2.05 -0.07 7.74
N THR A 451 1.03 -0.92 7.79
CA THR A 451 -0.13 -0.88 6.85
C THR A 451 -1.38 -0.28 7.48
N SER A 452 -1.40 -0.15 8.81
CA SER A 452 -2.48 0.49 9.56
C SER A 452 -2.05 1.88 10.01
N SER A 453 -3.02 2.78 10.12
CA SER A 453 -2.86 4.15 10.64
C SER A 453 -2.73 4.23 12.17
N THR A 454 -2.57 3.09 12.82
CA THR A 454 -2.35 2.95 14.26
C THR A 454 -1.15 2.08 14.53
N TYR A 455 -0.41 2.37 15.60
CA TYR A 455 0.67 1.52 16.10
C TYR A 455 0.60 1.38 17.62
N ILE A 456 0.48 0.13 18.08
CA ILE A 456 0.55 -0.24 19.50
C ILE A 456 2.01 -0.53 19.81
N PHE A 457 2.57 0.17 20.79
CA PHE A 457 3.96 0.03 21.15
C PHE A 457 4.16 -1.24 21.98
N ASP A 458 4.73 -2.28 21.40
CA ASP A 458 4.91 -3.61 22.03
C ASP A 458 6.38 -3.93 22.36
N THR A 459 7.25 -2.93 22.25
CA THR A 459 8.70 -3.07 22.44
C THR A 459 9.15 -2.57 23.83
N THR A 460 10.46 -2.34 24.01
CA THR A 460 11.06 -1.88 25.26
C THR A 460 10.37 -0.61 25.79
N PRO A 461 9.84 -0.60 27.03
CA PRO A 461 9.16 0.56 27.60
C PRO A 461 9.97 1.84 27.46
N LEU A 462 9.29 2.93 27.13
CA LEU A 462 9.89 4.25 27.07
C LEU A 462 10.38 4.68 28.45
N THR A 463 11.37 5.57 28.47
CA THR A 463 11.91 6.09 29.73
C THR A 463 10.84 6.91 30.43
N ASN A 464 10.62 6.65 31.72
CA ASN A 464 9.64 7.37 32.52
C ASN A 464 10.04 8.85 32.70
N TYR A 465 9.07 9.74 32.93
CA TYR A 465 9.26 11.19 33.10
C TYR A 465 10.04 11.88 31.97
N THR A 466 9.86 11.41 30.73
CA THR A 466 10.65 11.88 29.58
C THR A 466 9.73 12.44 28.48
N THR A 467 10.11 13.57 27.91
CA THR A 467 9.41 14.16 26.75
C THR A 467 9.85 13.47 25.46
N TYR A 468 8.86 13.03 24.67
CA TYR A 468 9.06 12.42 23.37
C TYR A 468 8.37 13.22 22.25
N TYR A 469 9.04 13.25 21.10
CA TYR A 469 8.59 13.82 19.85
C TYR A 469 8.40 12.70 18.85
N TRP A 470 7.31 12.70 18.09
CA TRP A 470 7.06 11.70 17.06
C TRP A 470 6.46 12.29 15.80
N ARG A 471 6.69 11.61 14.67
CA ARG A 471 6.19 11.98 13.35
C ARG A 471 6.03 10.76 12.47
N VAL A 472 5.15 10.85 11.48
CA VAL A 472 4.84 9.75 10.56
C VAL A 472 5.03 10.20 9.12
N LYS A 473 5.63 9.34 8.32
CA LYS A 473 5.77 9.48 6.86
C LYS A 473 4.97 8.37 6.19
N ALA A 474 4.01 8.73 5.34
CA ALA A 474 3.41 7.82 4.39
C ALA A 474 4.33 7.66 3.17
N TYR A 475 4.40 6.46 2.63
CA TYR A 475 5.07 6.17 1.37
C TYR A 475 4.32 5.08 0.61
N ASP A 476 4.22 5.21 -0.70
CA ASP A 476 3.59 4.20 -1.54
C ASP A 476 4.53 3.01 -1.82
N ASN A 477 4.00 1.99 -2.49
CA ASN A 477 4.78 0.82 -2.92
C ASN A 477 5.31 0.92 -4.36
N TYR A 478 5.35 2.12 -4.97
CA TYR A 478 5.80 2.29 -6.34
C TYR A 478 7.34 2.13 -6.46
N THR A 479 7.79 1.22 -7.32
CA THR A 479 9.23 0.95 -7.53
C THR A 479 9.72 1.44 -8.89
N PRO A 480 10.93 2.02 -9.00
CA PRO A 480 11.99 2.10 -7.98
C PRO A 480 11.94 3.36 -7.09
N SER A 481 11.00 4.28 -7.31
CA SER A 481 10.99 5.60 -6.66
C SER A 481 9.67 5.85 -5.93
N PRO A 482 9.51 5.34 -4.70
CA PRO A 482 8.30 5.56 -3.92
C PRO A 482 8.03 7.04 -3.69
N GLY A 483 6.78 7.45 -3.84
CA GLY A 483 6.33 8.76 -3.39
C GLY A 483 6.25 8.79 -1.86
N THR A 484 6.51 9.94 -1.25
CA THR A 484 6.49 10.08 0.21
C THR A 484 5.84 11.38 0.65
N THR A 485 5.03 11.30 1.72
CA THR A 485 4.37 12.45 2.32
C THR A 485 4.48 12.39 3.84
N TRP A 486 4.90 13.50 4.46
CA TRP A 486 4.90 13.63 5.92
C TRP A 486 3.54 14.12 6.40
N ALA A 487 3.13 13.69 7.60
CA ALA A 487 2.00 14.30 8.29
C ALA A 487 2.22 15.82 8.44
N THR A 488 1.16 16.61 8.32
CA THR A 488 1.27 18.09 8.29
C THR A 488 0.51 18.80 9.40
N ASN A 489 -0.49 18.18 10.02
CA ASN A 489 -1.34 18.84 11.02
C ASN A 489 -1.65 17.95 12.25
N PRO A 490 -0.88 18.04 13.34
CA PRO A 490 0.45 18.65 13.40
C PRO A 490 1.48 17.81 12.64
N SER A 491 2.59 18.42 12.20
CA SER A 491 3.70 17.69 11.57
C SER A 491 4.57 16.90 12.57
N THR A 492 4.41 17.17 13.87
CA THR A 492 5.12 16.49 14.95
C THR A 492 4.22 16.47 16.17
N GLY A 493 3.98 15.28 16.72
CA GLY A 493 3.32 15.10 18.00
C GLY A 493 4.32 15.15 19.16
N VAL A 494 3.87 15.62 20.32
CA VAL A 494 4.68 15.76 21.54
C VAL A 494 3.89 15.23 22.71
N PHE A 495 4.53 14.40 23.55
CA PHE A 495 3.94 13.85 24.76
C PHE A 495 5.02 13.62 25.83
N ILE A 496 4.58 13.40 27.06
CA ILE A 496 5.46 13.13 28.21
C ILE A 496 5.02 11.81 28.82
N THR A 497 5.92 10.86 29.00
CA THR A 497 5.65 9.64 29.76
C THR A 497 5.68 9.96 31.26
N SER A 498 4.71 9.47 32.02
CA SER A 498 4.67 9.65 33.48
C SER A 498 3.92 8.51 34.13
N ASN A 499 4.65 7.51 34.60
CA ASN A 499 4.09 6.43 35.41
C ASN A 499 4.45 6.62 36.89
N THR A 500 3.44 6.62 37.75
CA THR A 500 3.53 6.66 39.21
C THR A 500 3.47 5.24 39.74
N LEU A 501 4.21 4.95 40.81
CA LEU A 501 4.18 3.64 41.46
C LEU A 501 2.92 3.47 42.32
N PRO A 502 2.42 2.23 42.53
CA PRO A 502 1.24 1.96 43.36
C PRO A 502 1.35 2.55 44.77
N SER A 503 0.23 2.93 45.37
CA SER A 503 0.20 3.51 46.72
C SER A 503 0.69 2.52 47.79
N ALA A 504 1.29 3.03 48.87
CA ALA A 504 1.73 2.20 49.99
C ALA A 504 0.56 1.51 50.71
N PHE A 505 0.79 0.27 51.17
CA PHE A 505 -0.21 -0.56 51.85
C PHE A 505 0.42 -1.40 52.97
N ASN A 506 -0.42 -2.00 53.83
CA ASN A 506 0.00 -2.67 55.07
C ASN A 506 -0.34 -4.16 55.06
N LEU A 507 0.44 -4.99 55.77
CA LEU A 507 0.10 -6.38 56.05
C LEU A 507 -0.95 -6.47 57.18
N ILE A 508 -1.96 -7.33 57.04
CA ILE A 508 -3.10 -7.45 57.97
C ILE A 508 -3.06 -8.79 58.72
N SER A 509 -3.07 -9.92 58.00
CA SER A 509 -3.12 -11.27 58.58
C SER A 509 -2.23 -12.25 57.79
N PRO A 510 -1.51 -13.19 58.43
CA PRO A 510 -1.34 -13.33 59.88
C PRO A 510 -0.69 -12.08 60.51
N THR A 511 -1.16 -11.70 61.70
CA THR A 511 -0.58 -10.56 62.42
C THR A 511 0.85 -10.89 62.85
N ASN A 512 1.71 -9.88 62.99
CA ASN A 512 3.11 -10.10 63.35
C ASN A 512 3.27 -10.94 64.62
N ALA A 513 4.15 -11.94 64.56
CA ALA A 513 4.44 -12.92 65.61
C ALA A 513 3.22 -13.75 66.10
N SER A 514 2.17 -13.88 65.28
CA SER A 514 1.01 -14.71 65.61
C SER A 514 1.29 -16.21 65.45
N VAL A 515 0.48 -17.04 66.11
CA VAL A 515 0.49 -18.49 65.95
C VAL A 515 -0.66 -18.90 65.02
N VAL A 516 -0.34 -19.61 63.94
CA VAL A 516 -1.30 -20.16 62.97
C VAL A 516 -1.39 -21.68 63.14
N THR A 517 -2.61 -22.21 63.30
CA THR A 517 -2.84 -23.63 63.62
C THR A 517 -3.24 -24.51 62.44
N THR A 518 -2.98 -24.05 61.22
CA THR A 518 -3.24 -24.76 59.96
C THR A 518 -1.97 -24.83 59.13
N SER A 519 -1.79 -25.89 58.34
CA SER A 519 -0.69 -25.99 57.38
C SER A 519 -0.85 -25.01 56.21
N ARG A 520 -2.05 -24.45 55.99
CA ARG A 520 -2.36 -23.53 54.88
C ARG A 520 -2.93 -22.21 55.39
N PRO A 521 -2.08 -21.27 55.87
CA PRO A 521 -2.53 -19.95 56.30
C PRO A 521 -3.25 -19.21 55.19
N THR A 522 -4.21 -18.37 55.59
CA THR A 522 -4.76 -17.30 54.74
C THR A 522 -4.02 -16.01 55.04
N PHE A 523 -3.47 -15.39 54.00
CA PHE A 523 -2.82 -14.09 54.02
C PHE A 523 -3.80 -13.01 53.59
N ASP A 524 -3.73 -11.85 54.24
CA ASP A 524 -4.55 -10.68 53.98
C ASP A 524 -3.69 -9.42 54.16
N TRP A 525 -3.76 -8.50 53.20
CA TRP A 525 -3.07 -7.22 53.20
C TRP A 525 -4.03 -6.10 52.77
N GLY A 526 -3.66 -4.86 53.06
CA GLY A 526 -4.45 -3.70 52.64
C GLY A 526 -4.39 -3.49 51.14
N ASP A 527 -5.49 -3.02 50.56
CA ASP A 527 -5.53 -2.64 49.16
C ASP A 527 -4.55 -1.49 48.87
N SER A 528 -3.82 -1.63 47.77
CA SER A 528 -3.06 -0.58 47.10
C SER A 528 -3.86 -0.10 45.88
N SER A 529 -3.71 1.17 45.55
CA SER A 529 -4.31 1.80 44.38
C SER A 529 -3.24 2.55 43.61
N ASP A 530 -3.32 2.53 42.28
CA ASP A 530 -2.43 3.34 41.45
C ASP A 530 -3.00 4.76 41.27
N PRO A 531 -2.19 5.83 41.45
CA PRO A 531 -2.63 7.21 41.20
C PRO A 531 -2.92 7.52 39.72
N ASP A 532 -2.40 6.73 38.79
CA ASP A 532 -2.51 7.01 37.37
C ASP A 532 -3.88 6.58 36.79
N PRO A 533 -4.57 7.46 36.02
CA PRO A 533 -5.89 7.14 35.48
C PRO A 533 -5.90 5.92 34.54
N GLY A 534 -6.68 4.90 34.88
CA GLY A 534 -6.87 3.71 34.06
C GLY A 534 -5.99 2.52 34.44
N ASP A 535 -5.00 2.74 35.31
CA ASP A 535 -4.12 1.70 35.81
C ASP A 535 -4.81 0.86 36.90
N TYR A 536 -4.42 -0.42 36.97
CA TYR A 536 -4.88 -1.35 37.99
C TYR A 536 -3.71 -2.04 38.68
N VAL A 537 -3.91 -2.38 39.96
CA VAL A 537 -2.89 -3.02 40.79
C VAL A 537 -3.06 -4.53 40.81
N ARG A 538 -1.96 -5.25 40.67
CA ARG A 538 -1.84 -6.70 40.88
C ARG A 538 -0.78 -7.00 41.93
N TYR A 539 -0.93 -8.09 42.66
CA TYR A 539 -0.02 -8.41 43.77
C TYR A 539 0.85 -9.65 43.50
N GLU A 540 2.02 -9.65 44.13
CA GLU A 540 2.80 -10.85 44.40
C GLU A 540 2.98 -10.99 45.90
N ILE A 541 2.60 -12.14 46.45
CA ILE A 541 2.97 -12.52 47.82
C ILE A 541 4.24 -13.36 47.79
N ARG A 542 5.16 -13.10 48.72
CA ARG A 542 6.33 -13.94 49.00
C ARG A 542 6.32 -14.37 50.45
N TYR A 543 6.58 -15.64 50.72
CA TYR A 543 6.73 -16.18 52.08
C TYR A 543 7.90 -17.17 52.19
N SER A 544 8.54 -17.24 53.35
CA SER A 544 9.78 -17.99 53.55
C SER A 544 10.01 -18.37 55.02
N SER A 545 10.72 -19.46 55.28
CA SER A 545 11.28 -19.76 56.61
C SER A 545 12.58 -19.01 56.91
N ALA A 546 13.19 -18.37 55.89
CA ALA A 546 14.38 -17.55 56.02
C ALA A 546 14.01 -16.06 56.05
N SER A 547 14.40 -15.34 57.11
CA SER A 547 14.05 -13.92 57.33
C SER A 547 14.58 -12.97 56.24
N ASN A 548 15.68 -13.34 55.60
CA ASN A 548 16.28 -12.59 54.50
C ASN A 548 15.67 -12.92 53.12
N PHE A 549 14.69 -13.83 53.05
CA PHE A 549 14.12 -14.35 51.80
C PHE A 549 15.18 -14.88 50.82
N SER A 550 16.28 -15.48 51.31
CA SER A 550 17.28 -16.13 50.42
C SER A 550 16.70 -17.33 49.67
N VAL A 551 15.65 -17.94 50.23
CA VAL A 551 14.75 -18.91 49.61
C VAL A 551 13.35 -18.42 49.91
N TYR A 552 12.39 -18.51 48.99
CA TYR A 552 11.01 -18.15 49.26
C TYR A 552 10.07 -18.85 48.28
N THR A 553 8.81 -18.99 48.68
CA THR A 553 7.70 -19.33 47.80
C THR A 553 6.95 -18.06 47.44
N SER A 554 6.46 -17.97 46.20
CA SER A 554 5.75 -16.81 45.71
C SER A 554 4.50 -17.19 44.92
N SER A 555 3.52 -16.27 44.89
CA SER A 555 2.36 -16.33 44.00
C SER A 555 2.15 -14.94 43.40
N MET A 556 2.04 -14.85 42.07
CA MET A 556 2.04 -13.60 41.30
C MET A 556 0.70 -13.35 40.61
N ASN A 557 0.50 -12.12 40.13
CA ASN A 557 -0.70 -11.65 39.40
C ASN A 557 -2.02 -11.82 40.17
N LEU A 558 -1.97 -11.68 41.50
CA LEU A 558 -3.15 -11.74 42.34
C LEU A 558 -3.96 -10.45 42.16
N SER A 559 -5.25 -10.55 41.85
CA SER A 559 -6.15 -9.41 41.66
C SER A 559 -6.88 -8.98 42.94
N THR A 560 -6.76 -9.76 44.01
CA THR A 560 -7.37 -9.50 45.32
C THR A 560 -6.29 -9.40 46.38
N SER A 561 -6.57 -8.68 47.47
CA SER A 561 -5.65 -8.47 48.58
C SER A 561 -5.57 -9.64 49.58
N THR A 562 -5.90 -10.85 49.12
CA THR A 562 -5.96 -12.06 49.95
C THR A 562 -5.36 -13.26 49.22
N TYR A 563 -4.72 -14.18 49.94
CA TYR A 563 -4.16 -15.41 49.37
C TYR A 563 -4.23 -16.58 50.35
N ILE A 564 -4.76 -17.72 49.91
CA ILE A 564 -4.71 -18.98 50.67
C ILE A 564 -3.49 -19.77 50.21
N CYS A 565 -2.63 -20.14 51.16
CA CYS A 565 -1.43 -20.93 50.89
C CYS A 565 -1.79 -22.27 50.21
N GLN A 566 -1.22 -22.53 49.03
CA GLN A 566 -1.50 -23.73 48.24
C GLN A 566 -0.58 -24.92 48.60
N VAL A 567 0.50 -24.64 49.36
CA VAL A 567 1.47 -25.64 49.82
C VAL A 567 1.35 -25.76 51.33
N ASP A 568 1.43 -26.99 51.83
CA ASP A 568 1.45 -27.23 53.26
C ASP A 568 2.75 -26.73 53.88
N LEU A 569 2.64 -25.77 54.78
CA LEU A 569 3.74 -25.28 55.60
C LEU A 569 4.05 -26.32 56.68
N LEU A 570 5.32 -26.38 57.10
CA LEU A 570 5.75 -27.28 58.15
C LEU A 570 5.24 -26.79 59.52
N SER A 571 4.81 -27.73 60.36
CA SER A 571 4.51 -27.42 61.75
C SER A 571 5.78 -27.07 62.52
N ASP A 572 5.59 -26.38 63.64
CA ASP A 572 6.60 -25.92 64.59
C ASP A 572 7.70 -25.06 63.94
N SER A 573 7.33 -24.27 62.93
CA SER A 573 8.26 -23.45 62.12
C SER A 573 7.80 -22.00 62.01
N THR A 574 8.76 -21.05 62.06
CA THR A 574 8.51 -19.61 61.82
C THR A 574 8.62 -19.28 60.34
N TYR A 575 7.68 -18.46 59.85
CA TYR A 575 7.64 -17.97 58.49
C TYR A 575 7.55 -16.45 58.44
N TYR A 576 8.23 -15.86 57.47
CA TYR A 576 8.24 -14.44 57.13
C TYR A 576 7.49 -14.24 55.82
N TRP A 577 6.76 -13.14 55.68
CA TRP A 577 6.07 -12.84 54.44
C TRP A 577 6.03 -11.34 54.12
N LYS A 578 5.90 -11.04 52.84
CA LYS A 578 5.78 -9.69 52.30
C LYS A 578 4.99 -9.72 51.00
N VAL A 579 4.45 -8.56 50.62
CA VAL A 579 3.65 -8.43 49.40
C VAL A 579 4.18 -7.28 48.57
N TYR A 580 4.19 -7.47 47.25
CA TYR A 580 4.51 -6.45 46.25
C TYR A 580 3.24 -6.12 45.47
N ALA A 581 2.92 -4.84 45.34
CA ALA A 581 1.92 -4.31 44.43
C ALA A 581 2.61 -3.85 43.15
N TYR A 582 2.10 -4.25 41.99
CA TYR A 582 2.55 -3.85 40.67
C TYR A 582 1.44 -3.12 39.93
N ASP A 583 1.77 -2.03 39.25
CA ASP A 583 0.87 -1.38 38.29
C ASP A 583 0.86 -2.09 36.92
N THR A 584 0.21 -1.47 35.93
CA THR A 584 0.12 -1.97 34.55
C THR A 584 1.49 -1.92 33.85
N ASN A 585 2.30 -0.92 34.18
CA ASN A 585 3.65 -0.68 33.67
C ASN A 585 4.76 -1.43 34.45
N SER A 586 4.36 -2.31 35.38
CA SER A 586 5.23 -3.09 36.27
C SER A 586 6.05 -2.29 37.29
N ALA A 587 5.75 -1.01 37.55
CA ALA A 587 6.35 -0.32 38.69
C ALA A 587 5.81 -0.92 39.99
N THR A 588 6.67 -0.98 41.01
CA THR A 588 6.45 -1.85 42.17
C THR A 588 6.52 -1.08 43.48
N THR A 589 5.55 -1.32 44.35
CA THR A 589 5.55 -0.89 45.75
C THR A 589 5.51 -2.10 46.67
N THR A 590 6.41 -2.15 47.66
CA THR A 590 6.42 -3.24 48.66
C THR A 590 5.56 -2.84 49.86
N SER A 591 4.94 -3.82 50.52
CA SER A 591 4.28 -3.63 51.83
C SER A 591 5.19 -2.90 52.81
N THR A 592 4.64 -1.96 53.59
CA THR A 592 5.45 -1.05 54.43
C THR A 592 6.19 -1.74 55.58
N GLN A 593 5.69 -2.88 56.04
CA GLN A 593 6.26 -3.64 57.15
C GLN A 593 7.52 -4.40 56.73
N THR A 594 8.50 -4.45 57.63
CA THR A 594 9.74 -5.22 57.49
C THR A 594 9.82 -6.32 58.55
N ASN A 595 10.38 -7.49 58.22
CA ASN A 595 10.53 -8.63 59.13
C ASN A 595 9.21 -9.12 59.74
N TRP A 596 8.12 -9.08 58.97
CA TRP A 596 6.81 -9.53 59.43
C TRP A 596 6.74 -11.05 59.44
N GLU A 597 6.45 -11.64 60.60
CA GLU A 597 6.54 -13.09 60.83
C GLU A 597 5.30 -13.70 61.48
N PHE A 598 5.16 -15.02 61.39
CA PHE A 598 4.18 -15.85 62.09
C PHE A 598 4.73 -17.26 62.34
N TYR A 599 4.18 -17.97 63.31
CA TYR A 599 4.60 -19.32 63.71
C TYR A 599 3.51 -20.33 63.39
N VAL A 600 3.84 -21.37 62.62
CA VAL A 600 2.91 -22.44 62.23
C VAL A 600 2.98 -23.57 63.25
N ARG A 601 1.85 -24.03 63.79
CA ARG A 601 1.77 -25.16 64.73
C ARG A 601 0.47 -25.94 64.59
N PHE A 602 0.54 -27.15 64.04
CA PHE A 602 -0.59 -28.08 63.88
C PHE A 602 -0.16 -29.52 64.22
N ALA A 603 -1.11 -30.42 64.50
CA ALA A 603 -0.79 -31.82 64.82
C ALA A 603 -0.52 -32.62 63.52
N GLN A 604 0.66 -33.24 63.39
CA GLN A 604 1.03 -34.11 62.25
C GLN A 604 1.11 -35.57 62.71
N THR A 605 0.43 -36.50 62.04
CA THR A 605 0.44 -37.95 62.40
C THR A 605 0.74 -38.81 61.17
N ALA A 606 1.80 -39.63 61.23
CA ALA A 606 2.11 -40.69 60.25
C ALA A 606 1.99 -42.05 60.94
N ILE A 607 1.34 -43.06 60.35
CA ILE A 607 1.15 -44.38 60.99
C ILE A 607 1.31 -45.56 60.01
N LEU A 608 2.12 -46.55 60.42
CA LEU A 608 2.27 -47.89 59.86
C LEU A 608 1.08 -48.81 60.23
N ASP A 609 0.71 -49.68 59.29
CA ASP A 609 -0.01 -50.97 59.40
C ASP A 609 -0.78 -51.28 60.72
N GLY A 610 -2.10 -51.40 60.61
CA GLY A 610 -3.01 -51.85 61.68
C GLY A 610 -3.50 -50.77 62.67
N SER A 611 -3.00 -49.53 62.59
CA SER A 611 -3.42 -48.40 63.44
C SER A 611 -3.87 -47.18 62.62
N LEU A 612 -4.44 -47.40 61.43
CA LEU A 612 -4.85 -46.32 60.51
C LEU A 612 -6.01 -45.46 61.02
N GLY A 613 -6.61 -45.83 62.15
CA GLY A 613 -7.80 -45.18 62.67
C GLY A 613 -9.03 -45.45 61.80
N ALA A 614 -10.20 -44.98 62.26
CA ALA A 614 -11.37 -44.94 61.38
C ALA A 614 -11.03 -43.98 60.23
N PRO A 615 -11.34 -44.31 58.97
CA PRO A 615 -11.02 -43.41 57.87
C PRO A 615 -11.78 -42.06 58.02
N THR A 616 -11.35 -41.02 57.31
CA THR A 616 -12.14 -39.78 57.18
C THR A 616 -12.13 -39.31 55.73
N TYR A 617 -13.18 -38.61 55.31
CA TYR A 617 -13.39 -38.19 53.93
C TYR A 617 -12.13 -37.55 53.30
N GLU A 618 -11.78 -37.99 52.09
CA GLU A 618 -10.61 -37.54 51.28
C GLU A 618 -9.20 -37.87 51.82
N ASN A 619 -9.07 -38.61 52.92
CA ASN A 619 -7.74 -39.01 53.38
C ASN A 619 -7.06 -40.00 52.40
N VAL A 620 -5.80 -39.69 52.10
CA VAL A 620 -4.91 -40.54 51.31
C VAL A 620 -3.89 -41.17 52.26
N TYR A 621 -3.91 -42.49 52.40
CA TYR A 621 -2.93 -43.24 53.21
C TYR A 621 -1.93 -43.96 52.32
N TYR A 622 -0.64 -43.83 52.64
CA TYR A 622 0.43 -44.57 51.97
C TYR A 622 0.76 -45.83 52.76
N VAL A 623 0.78 -46.99 52.11
CA VAL A 623 1.03 -48.28 52.78
C VAL A 623 2.05 -49.12 52.00
N PRO A 624 2.90 -49.90 52.69
CA PRO A 624 3.83 -50.80 52.02
C PRO A 624 3.10 -51.99 51.38
N ALA A 625 3.63 -52.55 50.27
CA ALA A 625 3.04 -53.76 49.65
C ALA A 625 3.03 -55.02 50.54
N SER A 626 3.80 -55.02 51.62
CA SER A 626 3.76 -56.10 52.62
C SER A 626 2.56 -56.05 53.54
N SER A 627 1.75 -54.98 53.54
CA SER A 627 0.59 -54.86 54.41
C SER A 627 -0.49 -55.86 54.02
N THR A 628 -0.83 -56.75 54.96
CA THR A 628 -1.68 -57.89 54.64
C THR A 628 -3.17 -57.58 54.73
N THR A 629 -3.58 -56.56 55.50
CA THR A 629 -4.99 -56.16 55.62
C THR A 629 -5.09 -54.66 55.95
N VAL A 630 -5.80 -53.90 55.12
CA VAL A 630 -5.92 -52.44 55.23
C VAL A 630 -7.40 -52.04 55.22
N GLN A 631 -7.83 -51.26 56.20
CA GLN A 631 -9.20 -50.73 56.26
C GLN A 631 -9.41 -49.62 55.23
N THR A 632 -10.52 -49.65 54.50
CA THR A 632 -10.80 -48.71 53.40
C THR A 632 -12.15 -48.00 53.57
N ALA A 633 -13.15 -48.65 54.13
CA ALA A 633 -14.48 -48.06 54.32
C ALA A 633 -15.20 -48.64 55.54
N ILE A 634 -16.19 -47.91 56.03
CA ILE A 634 -17.10 -48.32 57.11
C ILE A 634 -18.51 -47.91 56.75
N PHE A 635 -19.48 -48.77 57.01
CA PHE A 635 -20.90 -48.41 56.91
C PHE A 635 -21.69 -48.95 58.08
N THR A 636 -22.82 -48.30 58.36
CA THR A 636 -23.70 -48.70 59.45
C THR A 636 -25.10 -48.98 58.93
N VAL A 637 -25.69 -50.07 59.41
CA VAL A 637 -27.05 -50.52 59.05
C VAL A 637 -27.93 -50.50 60.29
N ASP A 638 -29.04 -49.77 60.20
CA ASP A 638 -30.10 -49.79 61.22
C ASP A 638 -31.16 -50.84 60.84
N SER A 639 -31.21 -51.94 61.58
CA SER A 639 -32.19 -53.01 61.39
C SER A 639 -33.18 -53.06 62.56
N ALA A 640 -34.47 -53.21 62.23
CA ALA A 640 -35.54 -53.25 63.22
C ALA A 640 -35.61 -54.58 64.02
N ILE A 641 -34.81 -55.58 63.63
CA ILE A 641 -34.79 -56.91 64.26
C ILE A 641 -33.36 -57.35 64.57
N SER A 642 -33.20 -58.19 65.59
CA SER A 642 -31.89 -58.66 66.05
C SER A 642 -31.18 -59.59 65.04
N THR A 643 -31.94 -60.24 64.15
CA THR A 643 -31.45 -61.08 63.05
C THR A 643 -32.04 -60.62 61.72
N ASP A 644 -31.24 -60.07 60.83
CA ASP A 644 -31.67 -59.63 59.50
C ASP A 644 -30.65 -60.09 58.46
N THR A 645 -31.03 -60.10 57.19
CA THR A 645 -30.14 -60.52 56.10
C THR A 645 -29.92 -59.36 55.16
N ILE A 646 -28.64 -59.02 54.93
CA ILE A 646 -28.25 -58.10 53.88
C ILE A 646 -28.40 -58.82 52.55
N THR A 647 -29.41 -58.41 51.78
CA THR A 647 -29.77 -59.03 50.50
C THR A 647 -28.85 -58.61 49.38
N ALA A 648 -28.32 -57.39 49.41
CA ALA A 648 -27.29 -56.92 48.49
C ALA A 648 -26.50 -55.73 49.07
N ILE A 649 -25.18 -55.73 48.92
CA ILE A 649 -24.25 -54.61 49.17
C ILE A 649 -23.51 -54.35 47.87
N THR A 650 -23.50 -53.13 47.35
CA THR A 650 -22.68 -52.77 46.20
C THR A 650 -21.50 -51.92 46.66
N LEU A 651 -20.28 -52.38 46.36
CA LEU A 651 -19.05 -51.61 46.51
C LEU A 651 -18.71 -50.96 45.17
N SER A 652 -18.24 -49.73 45.19
CA SER A 652 -17.93 -48.97 43.97
C SER A 652 -16.56 -48.29 44.06
N THR A 653 -15.97 -48.01 42.89
CA THR A 653 -14.69 -47.30 42.73
C THR A 653 -14.92 -45.94 42.05
N ALA A 654 -14.08 -44.94 42.34
CA ALA A 654 -14.28 -43.57 41.85
C ALA A 654 -13.87 -43.34 40.37
N SER A 655 -13.19 -44.30 39.71
CA SER A 655 -12.88 -44.33 38.27
C SER A 655 -12.14 -45.63 37.91
N PRO A 656 -12.18 -46.11 36.65
CA PRO A 656 -11.81 -47.49 36.34
C PRO A 656 -10.31 -47.74 36.50
N VAL A 657 -9.95 -48.56 37.48
CA VAL A 657 -8.62 -49.15 37.64
C VAL A 657 -8.81 -50.66 37.77
N SER A 658 -8.00 -51.45 37.06
CA SER A 658 -7.97 -52.90 37.27
C SER A 658 -7.35 -53.20 38.65
N LEU A 659 -8.16 -53.23 39.71
CA LEU A 659 -7.71 -53.52 41.08
C LEU A 659 -7.17 -54.96 41.23
N SER A 660 -7.50 -55.83 40.28
CA SER A 660 -7.22 -57.26 40.28
C SER A 660 -5.76 -57.66 40.47
N SER A 661 -4.82 -56.86 39.99
CA SER A 661 -3.39 -57.17 40.08
C SER A 661 -2.74 -56.68 41.37
N ASN A 662 -3.41 -55.78 42.10
CA ASN A 662 -2.88 -55.12 43.30
C ASN A 662 -3.54 -55.63 44.59
N LEU A 663 -4.60 -56.44 44.48
CA LEU A 663 -5.28 -57.08 45.60
C LEU A 663 -5.00 -58.58 45.63
N ALA A 664 -4.88 -59.16 46.81
CA ALA A 664 -4.76 -60.60 46.98
C ALA A 664 -6.02 -61.32 46.45
N ALA A 665 -5.88 -62.60 46.05
CA ALA A 665 -7.03 -63.44 45.74
C ALA A 665 -7.94 -63.52 46.97
N ASP A 666 -9.24 -63.25 46.78
CA ASP A 666 -10.23 -63.08 47.87
C ASP A 666 -9.92 -61.91 48.84
N GLY A 667 -9.19 -60.90 48.36
CA GLY A 667 -8.64 -59.83 49.20
C GLY A 667 -9.62 -58.79 49.71
N ILE A 668 -10.90 -58.80 49.31
CA ILE A 668 -11.91 -57.90 49.89
C ILE A 668 -12.67 -58.66 50.97
N LYS A 669 -12.67 -58.11 52.19
CA LYS A 669 -13.34 -58.73 53.35
C LYS A 669 -14.28 -57.73 54.02
N ILE A 670 -15.42 -58.24 54.45
CA ILE A 670 -16.42 -57.48 55.20
C ILE A 670 -16.50 -58.08 56.60
N TRP A 671 -16.23 -57.24 57.59
CA TRP A 671 -16.20 -57.59 59.00
C TRP A 671 -17.35 -56.90 59.71
N LEU A 672 -17.98 -57.60 60.64
CA LEU A 672 -18.84 -56.97 61.62
C LEU A 672 -17.93 -56.45 62.74
N ASP A 673 -18.06 -55.17 63.06
CA ASP A 673 -17.35 -54.53 64.17
C ASP A 673 -17.85 -55.12 65.49
N THR A 674 -17.09 -56.08 66.02
CA THR A 674 -17.38 -56.78 67.28
C THR A 674 -16.17 -56.79 68.20
N GLY A 675 -15.06 -56.21 67.75
CA GLY A 675 -13.82 -56.08 68.47
C GLY A 675 -13.90 -55.04 69.58
N THR A 676 -12.72 -54.71 70.12
CA THR A 676 -12.63 -53.74 71.23
C THR A 676 -12.34 -52.32 70.74
N ALA A 677 -11.88 -52.19 69.49
CA ALA A 677 -11.58 -50.92 68.85
C ALA A 677 -12.71 -50.51 67.90
N ASN A 678 -13.74 -49.85 68.43
CA ASN A 678 -14.88 -49.40 67.63
C ASN A 678 -14.44 -48.62 66.37
N TYR A 679 -15.07 -48.93 65.24
CA TYR A 679 -14.83 -48.33 63.91
C TYR A 679 -13.43 -48.57 63.35
N GLN A 680 -12.65 -49.49 63.93
CA GLN A 680 -11.31 -49.82 63.47
C GLN A 680 -11.19 -51.31 63.31
N TRP A 681 -10.65 -51.75 62.19
CA TRP A 681 -10.43 -53.18 61.99
C TRP A 681 -9.46 -53.70 63.03
N ASP A 682 -9.91 -54.70 63.80
CA ASP A 682 -9.07 -55.47 64.68
C ASP A 682 -9.28 -56.99 64.51
N SER A 683 -8.35 -57.77 65.05
CA SER A 683 -8.40 -59.24 64.91
C SER A 683 -9.52 -59.93 65.69
N ALA A 684 -10.26 -59.19 66.54
CA ALA A 684 -11.41 -59.68 67.28
C ALA A 684 -12.74 -59.43 66.54
N ASP A 685 -12.71 -58.73 65.41
CA ASP A 685 -13.87 -58.53 64.55
C ASP A 685 -14.36 -59.82 63.86
N GLY A 686 -15.67 -59.98 63.81
CA GLY A 686 -16.33 -61.15 63.23
C GLY A 686 -16.41 -61.06 61.72
N LEU A 687 -15.72 -61.95 60.99
CA LEU A 687 -15.79 -62.01 59.53
C LEU A 687 -17.23 -62.34 59.07
N ALA A 688 -17.90 -61.39 58.44
CA ALA A 688 -19.28 -61.53 57.99
C ALA A 688 -19.37 -62.13 56.57
N SER A 689 -18.39 -61.83 55.72
CA SER A 689 -18.19 -62.50 54.43
C SER A 689 -16.76 -62.37 53.95
N ALA A 690 -16.24 -63.46 53.40
CA ALA A 690 -15.01 -63.52 52.61
C ALA A 690 -15.23 -64.43 51.41
N GLY A 691 -14.53 -64.17 50.31
CA GLY A 691 -14.48 -65.09 49.17
C GLY A 691 -15.23 -64.68 47.91
N ALA A 692 -15.22 -63.39 47.53
CA ALA A 692 -15.49 -63.07 46.13
C ALA A 692 -14.19 -63.19 45.32
N THR A 693 -14.01 -64.32 44.65
CA THR A 693 -13.02 -64.49 43.59
C THR A 693 -13.47 -63.70 42.36
N LEU A 694 -13.63 -62.38 42.46
CA LEU A 694 -14.07 -61.55 41.35
C LEU A 694 -13.54 -60.13 41.52
N ASN A 695 -12.44 -59.89 40.83
CA ASN A 695 -11.91 -58.59 40.47
C ASN A 695 -13.04 -57.61 40.13
N ILE A 696 -13.06 -56.44 40.76
CA ILE A 696 -13.87 -55.30 40.33
C ILE A 696 -13.30 -54.83 38.99
N TRP A 697 -13.72 -55.46 37.88
CA TRP A 697 -13.33 -55.10 36.51
C TRP A 697 -14.16 -53.93 35.95
N THR A 698 -15.21 -53.54 36.66
CA THR A 698 -16.16 -52.48 36.31
C THR A 698 -16.25 -51.49 37.46
N THR A 699 -17.06 -50.43 37.38
CA THR A 699 -17.14 -49.41 38.43
C THR A 699 -17.73 -49.90 39.76
N SER A 700 -18.29 -51.12 39.84
CA SER A 700 -18.87 -51.67 41.07
C SER A 700 -18.97 -53.20 41.12
N ALA A 701 -19.19 -53.77 42.31
CA ALA A 701 -19.50 -55.19 42.54
C ALA A 701 -20.53 -55.37 43.67
N THR A 702 -21.45 -56.33 43.53
CA THR A 702 -22.55 -56.56 44.48
C THR A 702 -22.41 -57.89 45.23
N PHE A 703 -22.51 -57.86 46.55
CA PHE A 703 -22.42 -58.98 47.49
C PHE A 703 -23.80 -59.24 48.10
N SER A 704 -24.29 -60.47 48.11
CA SER A 704 -25.64 -60.82 48.58
C SER A 704 -25.61 -61.88 49.67
N SER A 705 -26.71 -61.97 50.42
CA SER A 705 -26.98 -63.04 51.39
C SER A 705 -26.03 -63.07 52.60
N LEU A 706 -25.60 -61.90 53.09
CA LEU A 706 -24.84 -61.81 54.34
C LEU A 706 -25.78 -61.80 55.55
N SER A 707 -25.52 -62.65 56.53
CA SER A 707 -26.28 -62.65 57.79
C SER A 707 -25.78 -61.53 58.71
N LEU A 708 -26.65 -60.63 59.16
CA LEU A 708 -26.36 -59.75 60.30
C LEU A 708 -26.38 -60.62 61.58
N ALA A 709 -25.27 -60.66 62.32
CA ALA A 709 -25.18 -61.45 63.55
C ALA A 709 -26.20 -60.98 64.61
N THR A 710 -26.54 -61.83 65.57
CA THR A 710 -27.42 -61.47 66.69
C THR A 710 -26.77 -60.37 67.54
N SER A 711 -27.41 -59.21 67.65
CA SER A 711 -26.98 -58.10 68.51
C SER A 711 -28.15 -57.61 69.37
N THR A 712 -27.85 -57.06 70.55
CA THR A 712 -28.79 -56.28 71.35
C THR A 712 -28.98 -54.86 70.82
N GLU A 713 -28.06 -54.39 69.98
CA GLU A 713 -28.07 -53.08 69.35
C GLU A 713 -28.86 -53.11 68.04
N THR A 714 -29.67 -52.08 67.80
CA THR A 714 -30.45 -51.89 66.56
C THR A 714 -29.59 -51.42 65.38
N THR A 715 -28.40 -50.91 65.68
CA THR A 715 -27.44 -50.30 64.77
C THR A 715 -26.19 -51.16 64.70
N LYS A 716 -25.81 -51.63 63.51
CA LYS A 716 -24.65 -52.52 63.32
C LYS A 716 -23.66 -51.89 62.37
N THR A 717 -22.39 -51.85 62.79
CA THR A 717 -21.29 -51.28 62.01
C THR A 717 -20.51 -52.38 61.32
N TYR A 718 -20.21 -52.16 60.05
CA TYR A 718 -19.42 -53.06 59.22
C TYR A 718 -18.18 -52.36 58.72
N ILE A 719 -17.07 -53.08 58.75
CA ILE A 719 -15.76 -52.61 58.33
C ILE A 719 -15.36 -53.36 57.05
N ILE A 720 -14.84 -52.61 56.07
CA ILE A 720 -14.33 -53.16 54.83
C ILE A 720 -12.82 -53.06 54.83
N THR A 721 -12.17 -54.20 54.64
CA THR A 721 -10.72 -54.26 54.46
C THR A 721 -10.35 -54.83 53.11
N VAL A 722 -9.17 -54.42 52.65
CA VAL A 722 -8.50 -54.93 51.47
C VAL A 722 -7.16 -55.55 51.85
N ASP A 723 -6.87 -56.73 51.32
CA ASP A 723 -5.58 -57.38 51.44
C ASP A 723 -4.75 -57.06 50.19
N ILE A 724 -3.57 -56.47 50.36
CA ILE A 724 -2.70 -56.07 49.26
C ILE A 724 -1.98 -57.30 48.69
N ALA A 725 -1.89 -57.40 47.36
CA ALA A 725 -1.17 -58.49 46.71
C ALA A 725 0.34 -58.36 46.98
N ALA A 726 1.02 -59.49 47.19
CA ALA A 726 2.49 -59.53 47.36
C ALA A 726 3.29 -59.00 46.14
N GLY A 727 2.65 -58.81 44.98
CA GLY A 727 3.23 -58.23 43.77
C GLY A 727 2.54 -56.95 43.31
N ALA A 728 1.88 -56.23 44.23
CA ALA A 728 1.18 -54.99 43.90
C ALA A 728 2.12 -53.93 43.34
N SER A 729 1.62 -53.14 42.38
CA SER A 729 2.41 -52.14 41.69
C SER A 729 2.62 -50.89 42.55
N ASP A 730 3.82 -50.34 42.48
CA ASP A 730 4.16 -49.05 43.08
C ASP A 730 3.24 -47.92 42.58
N GLY A 731 2.81 -47.05 43.48
CA GLY A 731 1.90 -45.93 43.21
C GLY A 731 0.44 -46.32 42.95
N ALA A 732 0.09 -47.61 43.04
CA ALA A 732 -1.27 -48.06 42.80
C ALA A 732 -2.25 -47.50 43.85
N LYS A 733 -3.35 -46.91 43.37
CA LYS A 733 -4.41 -46.35 44.23
C LYS A 733 -5.59 -47.31 44.36
N ILE A 734 -6.05 -47.51 45.58
CA ILE A 734 -7.19 -48.35 45.92
C ILE A 734 -8.16 -47.52 46.75
N ALA A 735 -9.33 -47.25 46.21
CA ALA A 735 -10.42 -46.57 46.90
C ALA A 735 -11.72 -47.35 46.66
N LEU A 736 -12.37 -47.78 47.74
CA LEU A 736 -13.66 -48.47 47.71
C LEU A 736 -14.62 -47.71 48.63
N TYR A 737 -15.84 -47.50 48.16
CA TYR A 737 -16.92 -46.93 48.96
C TYR A 737 -18.18 -47.78 48.79
N VAL A 738 -19.12 -47.63 49.73
CA VAL A 738 -20.34 -48.43 49.79
C VAL A 738 -21.46 -47.67 49.08
N SER A 739 -21.72 -48.00 47.82
CA SER A 739 -22.70 -47.23 47.02
C SER A 739 -24.15 -47.59 47.31
N THR A 740 -24.43 -48.86 47.61
CA THR A 740 -25.76 -49.28 48.06
C THR A 740 -25.67 -50.43 49.06
N VAL A 741 -26.62 -50.47 50.00
CA VAL A 741 -26.88 -51.64 50.84
C VAL A 741 -28.38 -51.87 50.83
N THR A 742 -28.81 -53.12 50.85
CA THR A 742 -30.21 -53.51 50.98
C THR A 742 -30.29 -54.64 51.97
N CYS A 743 -31.18 -54.53 52.94
CA CYS A 743 -31.46 -55.59 53.89
C CYS A 743 -32.95 -55.88 53.88
N THR A 744 -33.31 -57.08 54.34
CA THR A 744 -34.70 -57.52 54.32
C THR A 744 -35.58 -56.69 55.25
N ASN A 745 -35.03 -56.13 56.34
CA ASN A 745 -35.78 -55.38 57.36
C ASN A 745 -35.05 -54.09 57.85
N ALA A 746 -34.16 -53.50 57.04
CA ALA A 746 -33.46 -52.26 57.38
C ALA A 746 -34.32 -51.00 57.20
N SER A 747 -34.06 -49.97 58.02
CA SER A 747 -34.81 -48.70 58.03
C SER A 747 -33.99 -47.46 57.65
N ALA A 748 -32.67 -47.49 57.82
CA ALA A 748 -31.76 -46.43 57.39
C ALA A 748 -30.35 -46.99 57.12
N LEU A 749 -29.63 -46.29 56.24
CA LEU A 749 -28.23 -46.56 55.91
C LEU A 749 -27.47 -45.25 56.01
N SER A 750 -26.35 -45.27 56.72
CA SER A 750 -25.37 -44.19 56.70
C SER A 750 -24.05 -44.74 56.19
N ASP A 751 -23.68 -44.29 55.00
CA ASP A 751 -22.29 -44.25 54.57
C ASP A 751 -21.67 -42.96 55.11
N SER A 752 -20.48 -43.04 55.67
CA SER A 752 -19.89 -41.89 56.34
C SER A 752 -18.40 -41.72 56.14
N ILE A 753 -17.70 -42.76 55.65
CA ILE A 753 -16.25 -42.81 55.76
C ILE A 753 -15.63 -43.60 54.60
N ASP A 754 -14.91 -42.88 53.73
CA ASP A 754 -14.14 -43.41 52.60
C ASP A 754 -12.68 -42.98 52.69
N ALA A 755 -11.75 -43.90 52.39
CA ALA A 755 -10.33 -43.58 52.23
C ALA A 755 -9.74 -44.05 50.89
N THR A 756 -8.69 -43.35 50.46
CA THR A 756 -7.86 -43.77 49.33
C THR A 756 -6.53 -44.30 49.85
N ILE A 757 -6.23 -45.56 49.53
CA ILE A 757 -4.95 -46.19 49.83
C ILE A 757 -4.04 -46.05 48.62
N VAL A 758 -2.79 -45.67 48.83
CA VAL A 758 -1.73 -45.65 47.82
C VAL A 758 -0.66 -46.63 48.23
N ILE A 759 -0.44 -47.65 47.40
CA ILE A 759 0.59 -48.65 47.63
C ILE A 759 1.93 -48.05 47.21
N ASP A 760 2.91 -48.12 48.10
CA ASP A 760 4.27 -47.64 47.86
C ASP A 760 5.25 -48.78 48.22
N THR A 761 5.88 -49.31 47.20
CA THR A 761 6.67 -50.56 47.21
C THR A 761 8.11 -50.34 46.77
N ALA A 762 8.34 -49.28 45.99
CA ALA A 762 9.60 -49.07 45.32
C ALA A 762 10.29 -47.84 45.93
N PRO A 763 11.57 -47.96 46.31
CA PRO A 763 12.33 -46.77 46.62
C PRO A 763 12.39 -45.82 45.40
N PRO A 764 12.61 -44.51 45.61
CA PRO A 764 12.64 -43.54 44.52
C PRO A 764 13.56 -43.98 43.38
N THR A 765 13.03 -44.07 42.14
CA THR A 765 13.69 -44.72 40.99
C THR A 765 14.51 -43.79 40.09
N VAL A 766 14.53 -42.49 40.37
CA VAL A 766 15.31 -41.53 39.55
C VAL A 766 16.80 -41.69 39.84
N VAL A 767 17.57 -41.97 38.79
CA VAL A 767 19.05 -41.97 38.85
C VAL A 767 19.49 -40.51 38.99
N PHE A 768 19.80 -40.09 40.20
CA PHE A 768 20.40 -38.79 40.45
C PHE A 768 21.84 -38.81 39.92
N THR A 769 22.14 -38.07 38.86
CA THR A 769 23.53 -37.66 38.59
C THR A 769 23.82 -36.42 39.42
N PRO A 770 24.83 -36.41 40.30
CA PRO A 770 25.23 -35.20 40.99
C PRO A 770 25.52 -34.10 39.96
N GLY A 771 24.91 -32.92 40.13
CA GLY A 771 25.23 -31.77 39.31
C GLY A 771 26.73 -31.45 39.42
N THR A 772 27.34 -30.93 38.34
CA THR A 772 28.74 -30.50 38.37
C THR A 772 28.96 -29.56 39.57
N PRO A 773 29.90 -29.86 40.48
CA PRO A 773 30.08 -29.05 41.67
C PRO A 773 30.48 -27.63 41.30
N LEU A 774 29.74 -26.63 41.80
CA LEU A 774 30.08 -25.21 41.61
C LEU A 774 31.13 -24.82 42.64
N VAL A 775 32.33 -24.45 42.16
CA VAL A 775 33.42 -23.94 43.00
C VAL A 775 33.25 -22.43 43.16
N GLU A 776 32.66 -21.99 44.28
CA GLU A 776 32.46 -20.55 44.52
C GLU A 776 33.69 -19.85 45.13
N SER A 777 34.70 -20.59 45.64
CA SER A 777 36.07 -20.11 45.93
C SER A 777 36.99 -21.26 46.41
N TYR A 778 38.31 -21.03 46.50
CA TYR A 778 39.39 -22.03 46.72
C TYR A 778 39.32 -22.91 48.00
N SER A 779 38.20 -22.93 48.75
CA SER A 779 38.00 -23.81 49.92
C SER A 779 36.55 -24.28 50.17
N GLN A 780 35.63 -24.12 49.22
CA GLN A 780 34.25 -24.64 49.34
C GLN A 780 33.76 -25.26 48.03
N ILE A 781 33.11 -26.43 48.13
CA ILE A 781 32.37 -27.07 47.04
C ILE A 781 30.90 -27.16 47.47
N VAL A 782 30.00 -26.58 46.68
CA VAL A 782 28.56 -26.76 46.80
C VAL A 782 28.14 -27.88 45.85
N THR A 783 27.62 -28.98 46.39
CA THR A 783 26.92 -30.00 45.59
C THR A 783 25.42 -29.80 45.77
N SER A 784 24.80 -29.06 44.85
CA SER A 784 23.35 -29.00 44.71
C SER A 784 22.89 -30.09 43.74
N GLY A 785 22.06 -31.03 44.21
CA GLY A 785 21.25 -31.85 43.30
C GLY A 785 20.10 -31.00 42.78
N THR A 786 20.09 -30.68 41.48
CA THR A 786 18.94 -30.08 40.80
C THR A 786 17.97 -31.20 40.44
N SER A 787 16.76 -31.19 41.01
CA SER A 787 15.69 -32.07 40.57
C SER A 787 14.99 -31.48 39.35
N ASP A 788 15.24 -32.05 38.17
CA ASP A 788 14.30 -31.99 37.04
C ASP A 788 13.48 -33.28 37.10
N PHE A 789 12.24 -33.20 37.61
CA PHE A 789 11.30 -34.32 37.53
C PHE A 789 10.49 -34.18 36.24
N GLY A 790 10.82 -35.06 35.27
CA GLY A 790 9.94 -35.37 34.16
C GLY A 790 8.55 -35.77 34.65
N ALA A 791 7.53 -35.28 33.95
CA ALA A 791 6.12 -35.36 34.29
C ALA A 791 5.66 -36.75 34.79
N GLY A 792 5.09 -36.82 36.01
CA GLY A 792 4.30 -38.00 36.37
C GLY A 792 3.98 -38.32 37.84
N SER A 793 4.57 -37.69 38.87
CA SER A 793 4.18 -37.99 40.27
C SER A 793 4.09 -36.73 41.13
N PRO A 794 2.92 -36.40 41.70
CA PRO A 794 2.76 -35.20 42.52
C PRO A 794 3.21 -35.44 43.96
N ALA A 795 3.88 -34.42 44.51
CA ALA A 795 3.88 -34.06 45.93
C ALA A 795 4.47 -35.06 46.94
N HIS A 796 5.78 -35.29 46.90
CA HIS A 796 6.54 -35.66 48.09
C HIS A 796 7.87 -34.90 48.10
N ALA A 797 8.10 -34.06 49.11
CA ALA A 797 9.39 -33.45 49.36
C ALA A 797 10.38 -34.56 49.78
N THR A 798 10.90 -35.32 48.82
CA THR A 798 11.84 -36.41 49.07
C THR A 798 13.10 -35.85 49.73
N PRO A 799 13.40 -36.19 50.99
CA PRO A 799 14.65 -35.81 51.60
C PRO A 799 15.79 -36.58 50.92
N TYR A 800 16.90 -35.89 50.69
CA TYR A 800 18.12 -36.42 50.12
C TYR A 800 19.15 -36.69 51.20
N HIS A 801 20.04 -37.63 50.94
CA HIS A 801 21.16 -38.00 51.78
C HIS A 801 22.41 -37.97 50.91
N ILE A 802 23.34 -37.08 51.22
CA ILE A 802 24.56 -36.86 50.43
C ILE A 802 25.77 -37.29 51.26
N GLN A 803 26.62 -38.12 50.66
CA GLN A 803 27.90 -38.54 51.21
C GLN A 803 29.06 -37.95 50.43
N ARG A 804 30.12 -37.61 51.17
CA ARG A 804 31.42 -37.17 50.64
C ARG A 804 32.52 -38.12 51.12
N SER A 805 33.44 -38.48 50.24
CA SER A 805 34.61 -39.32 50.53
C SER A 805 35.85 -38.82 49.77
N THR A 806 37.06 -39.12 50.27
CA THR A 806 38.31 -38.92 49.53
C THR A 806 38.72 -40.14 48.70
N SER A 807 37.93 -41.22 48.77
CA SER A 807 38.05 -42.44 47.97
C SER A 807 36.73 -42.73 47.24
N ASN A 808 36.82 -43.17 45.99
CA ASN A 808 35.67 -43.55 45.15
C ASN A 808 34.91 -44.78 45.67
N ASP A 809 35.50 -45.54 46.58
CA ASP A 809 34.90 -46.72 47.19
C ASP A 809 34.08 -46.40 48.47
N PHE A 810 34.06 -45.13 48.90
CA PHE A 810 33.30 -44.63 50.08
C PHE A 810 33.55 -45.42 51.37
N VAL A 811 34.78 -45.88 51.61
CA VAL A 811 35.18 -46.61 52.82
C VAL A 811 35.20 -45.71 54.06
N THR A 812 35.53 -44.42 53.91
CA THR A 812 35.47 -43.42 54.97
C THR A 812 34.68 -42.21 54.46
N VAL A 813 33.56 -41.90 55.12
CA VAL A 813 32.60 -40.90 54.62
C VAL A 813 32.35 -39.80 55.64
N SER A 814 32.05 -38.61 55.13
CA SER A 814 31.32 -37.57 55.85
C SER A 814 29.90 -37.52 55.30
N ASP A 815 28.93 -37.31 56.18
CA ASP A 815 27.51 -37.45 55.86
C ASP A 815 26.71 -36.17 56.21
N SER A 816 25.71 -35.86 55.39
CA SER A 816 24.82 -34.70 55.54
C SER A 816 23.55 -34.97 56.34
N GLY A 817 23.25 -36.25 56.63
CA GLY A 817 21.93 -36.66 57.09
C GLY A 817 20.86 -36.46 56.00
N TRP A 818 19.59 -36.58 56.38
CA TRP A 818 18.47 -36.38 55.46
C TRP A 818 18.09 -34.90 55.38
N ILE A 819 18.21 -34.31 54.19
CA ILE A 819 18.08 -32.87 53.91
C ILE A 819 17.13 -32.63 52.74
N SER A 820 16.38 -31.53 52.73
CA SER A 820 15.40 -31.24 51.66
C SER A 820 15.95 -30.35 50.53
N THR A 821 17.05 -29.64 50.77
CA THR A 821 17.57 -28.59 49.86
C THR A 821 19.10 -28.44 49.98
N GLY A 822 19.87 -29.38 49.40
CA GLY A 822 21.34 -29.28 49.27
C GLY A 822 22.16 -29.18 50.57
N THR A 823 23.47 -29.41 50.51
CA THR A 823 24.38 -29.24 51.67
C THR A 823 25.69 -28.58 51.24
N VAL A 824 26.34 -27.90 52.19
CA VAL A 824 27.62 -27.21 51.97
C VAL A 824 28.72 -27.93 52.74
N TRP A 825 29.77 -28.36 52.03
CA TRP A 825 30.93 -29.01 52.63
C TRP A 825 32.07 -28.01 52.81
N SER A 826 32.36 -27.66 54.07
CA SER A 826 33.48 -26.77 54.44
C SER A 826 34.75 -27.57 54.77
N SER A 827 35.89 -26.87 54.78
CA SER A 827 37.21 -27.39 55.19
C SER A 827 37.76 -28.50 54.27
N LEU A 828 37.74 -28.26 52.96
CA LEU A 828 38.34 -29.16 51.97
C LEU A 828 39.85 -28.91 51.88
N ASP A 829 40.62 -29.98 51.80
CA ASP A 829 42.06 -29.94 51.66
C ASP A 829 42.45 -29.64 50.20
N ALA A 830 43.39 -28.72 50.01
CA ALA A 830 43.90 -28.39 48.68
C ALA A 830 44.52 -29.62 48.01
N ASN A 831 44.34 -29.74 46.68
CA ASN A 831 44.82 -30.84 45.85
C ASN A 831 44.29 -32.24 46.22
N THR A 832 43.17 -32.33 46.96
CA THR A 832 42.53 -33.61 47.29
C THR A 832 41.30 -33.83 46.41
N THR A 833 41.18 -35.02 45.81
CA THR A 833 39.99 -35.42 45.06
C THR A 833 38.90 -35.88 46.02
N TYR A 834 37.71 -35.29 45.91
CA TYR A 834 36.52 -35.69 46.66
C TYR A 834 35.49 -36.30 45.73
N TRP A 835 34.88 -37.38 46.19
CA TRP A 835 33.82 -38.12 45.51
C TRP A 835 32.51 -37.90 46.24
N PHE A 836 31.43 -37.71 45.48
CA PHE A 836 30.08 -37.54 46.03
C PHE A 836 29.13 -38.63 45.54
N ARG A 837 28.21 -39.02 46.42
CA ARG A 837 27.05 -39.84 46.06
C ARG A 837 25.81 -39.37 46.82
N ILE A 838 24.64 -39.50 46.19
CA ILE A 838 23.36 -39.05 46.72
C ILE A 838 22.34 -40.21 46.71
N GLN A 839 21.47 -40.23 47.71
CA GLN A 839 20.36 -41.17 47.87
C GLN A 839 19.11 -40.40 48.27
N ALA A 840 17.93 -40.78 47.80
CA ALA A 840 16.65 -40.17 48.21
C ALA A 840 15.86 -41.15 49.09
N ARG A 841 15.00 -40.61 49.97
CA ARG A 841 13.98 -41.41 50.70
C ARG A 841 12.58 -40.89 50.40
N ASP A 842 11.61 -41.79 50.36
CA ASP A 842 10.19 -41.44 50.35
C ASP A 842 9.62 -41.29 51.78
N ALA A 843 8.30 -41.08 51.86
CA ALA A 843 7.56 -40.89 53.10
C ALA A 843 7.40 -42.18 53.94
N LEU A 844 7.59 -43.37 53.34
CA LEU A 844 7.57 -44.67 54.02
C LEU A 844 8.98 -45.14 54.43
N GLY A 845 10.01 -44.37 54.08
CA GLY A 845 11.39 -44.63 54.44
C GLY A 845 12.12 -45.58 53.48
N ASN A 846 11.56 -45.89 52.30
CA ASN A 846 12.31 -46.62 51.29
C ASN A 846 13.37 -45.70 50.68
N THR A 847 14.59 -46.20 50.55
CA THR A 847 15.73 -45.41 50.09
C THR A 847 16.17 -45.85 48.70
N SER A 848 16.40 -44.91 47.77
CA SER A 848 16.91 -45.18 46.43
C SER A 848 18.25 -45.94 46.47
N VAL A 849 18.73 -46.46 45.36
CA VAL A 849 20.18 -46.79 45.29
C VAL A 849 21.00 -45.50 45.39
N TRP A 850 22.23 -45.61 45.89
CA TRP A 850 23.18 -44.50 45.80
C TRP A 850 23.45 -44.17 44.32
N SER A 851 23.54 -42.88 43.99
CA SER A 851 23.97 -42.43 42.67
C SER A 851 25.32 -43.02 42.27
N SER A 852 25.59 -43.02 40.96
CA SER A 852 26.96 -43.18 40.48
C SER A 852 27.87 -42.15 41.15
N THR A 853 29.11 -42.54 41.42
CA THR A 853 30.10 -41.66 42.02
C THR A 853 30.55 -40.63 40.98
N THR A 854 30.56 -39.36 41.39
CA THR A 854 31.10 -38.22 40.60
C THR A 854 32.18 -37.50 41.37
#